data_AF-A0A847WC04-F1
#
_entry.id   AF-A0A847WC04-F1
#
_cell.length_a   1.000
_cell.length_b   1.000
_cell.length_c   1.000
_cell.angle_alpha   90.00
_cell.angle_beta   90.00
_cell.angle_gamma   90.00
#
_symmetry.space_group_name_H-M   'P 1'
#
loop_
_entity.id
_entity.type
_entity.pdbx_description
1 polymer ?
#
loop_
_entity_poly.entity_id
_entity_poly.type
_entity_poly.pdbx_seq_one_letter_code
_entity_poly.pdbx_strand_id
1 'polypeptide(L)'
;MLMKQSSTGLTTDDYQLYIRIDTKKPEAQISYSTSFGGEPVFDTEVDKTLYGAVYLHPFTIEMNGTDPQNNFTASGIKHLQYLIVTDPGKNYLDYTNDSYWRNVEKGHTITITDSAEACGYYLRAVDYAGNVSDTVWFSYSDPDARGGWFIMDNIAPLIELKNASEYAGWRKYENGIPALSFTVSDNISGVKSVSCSIDGGEQQAMPLSGDGVYELSLNDKLTADGIHTVVINAEDKVGNISSETLTVRKDSNDPTIEFTYNWPDRYTTDKKFSITLGGAEPSGIERVTISNSSGETEDITDRFASGIYEYTALAEGTYTVTVTKVSLLADDTNVTATRQLVVPKIDRTVPVLRVEASSGDSEYESGVWTTQDVLLTFINQANTKGNTRLYAYIEGQPGVQLFYNDGYAETDARNLPWLMGGAGSALNYIYDTTQNVAYCYQLVSESGLTSEIVRLTVALDKSAPVISNPYVKSGSTTTLLNALTFNLFFREAEIVVPVTDQGSGIARVEMILTPVPGGGEAITYTRDYLNPASVNASFDLQINFKGHITLKAYDLAGNASIVYESSDGLLLDRQAPLYDIVLDPVSTVGEVWTKEGITAYLSGISDPGYYSSGLARLDYWRSSTAWVEGFSSVPSTGVASVAASELIGGSYSFPVDFA
;
A
#
# COMPACT_ATOMS: atom_id res chain seq x y z
N MET A 1 52.94 26.31 -68.50
CA MET A 1 54.01 27.11 -69.14
C MET A 1 54.88 26.17 -69.97
N LEU A 2 54.60 26.06 -71.27
CA LEU A 2 55.43 25.37 -72.26
C LEU A 2 55.13 26.01 -73.62
N MET A 3 56.08 26.77 -74.15
CA MET A 3 56.03 27.35 -75.49
C MET A 3 56.48 26.29 -76.49
N LYS A 4 55.66 26.01 -77.51
CA LYS A 4 56.07 25.26 -78.70
C LYS A 4 55.93 26.21 -79.89
N GLN A 5 57.07 26.57 -80.48
CA GLN A 5 57.16 27.47 -81.62
C GLN A 5 56.71 26.73 -82.88
N SER A 6 55.59 27.16 -83.48
CA SER A 6 55.12 26.65 -84.77
C SER A 6 55.98 27.22 -85.90
N SER A 7 56.61 26.32 -86.64
CA SER A 7 57.45 26.64 -87.80
C SER A 7 56.57 26.79 -89.03
N THR A 8 56.12 28.00 -89.35
CA THR A 8 55.96 28.51 -90.72
C THR A 8 55.67 30.02 -90.68
N GLY A 9 56.70 30.80 -90.98
CA GLY A 9 56.62 32.19 -91.47
C GLY A 9 55.57 33.12 -90.87
N LEU A 10 55.72 33.50 -89.60
CA LEU A 10 55.02 34.65 -89.02
C LEU A 10 56.04 35.63 -88.44
N THR A 11 55.93 36.90 -88.83
CA THR A 11 56.76 38.01 -88.36
C THR A 11 56.41 38.37 -86.91
N THR A 12 57.34 39.02 -86.21
CA THR A 12 57.48 39.22 -84.75
C THR A 12 56.32 39.83 -83.93
N ASP A 13 55.07 39.91 -84.41
CA ASP A 13 53.97 40.63 -83.74
C ASP A 13 52.67 39.81 -83.55
N ASP A 14 52.76 38.49 -83.35
CA ASP A 14 51.59 37.67 -83.03
C ASP A 14 51.32 37.61 -81.51
N TYR A 15 50.19 38.17 -81.07
CA TYR A 15 49.73 38.12 -79.69
C TYR A 15 48.92 36.85 -79.43
N GLN A 16 49.34 35.98 -78.49
CA GLN A 16 48.59 34.77 -78.13
C GLN A 16 47.72 34.99 -76.88
N LEU A 17 46.41 34.67 -76.98
CA LEU A 17 45.52 34.47 -75.84
C LEU A 17 45.75 33.05 -75.31
N TYR A 18 45.71 32.85 -73.99
CA TYR A 18 45.62 31.51 -73.41
C TYR A 18 44.31 31.41 -72.63
N ILE A 19 43.51 30.40 -72.96
CA ILE A 19 42.31 30.02 -72.20
C ILE A 19 42.68 28.75 -71.45
N ARG A 20 42.68 28.78 -70.12
CA ARG A 20 42.94 27.58 -69.30
C ARG A 20 41.63 27.07 -68.72
N ILE A 21 41.31 25.81 -69.00
CA ILE A 21 40.18 25.09 -68.41
C ILE A 21 40.77 24.18 -67.33
N ASP A 22 40.57 24.54 -66.06
CA ASP A 22 41.04 23.71 -64.93
C ASP A 22 39.97 22.68 -64.56
N THR A 23 39.95 21.60 -65.32
CA THR A 23 39.33 20.33 -64.89
C THR A 23 40.48 19.42 -64.49
N LYS A 24 40.26 18.41 -63.64
CA LYS A 24 41.33 17.50 -63.17
C LYS A 24 42.09 16.71 -64.30
N LYS A 25 41.91 17.02 -65.62
CA LYS A 25 42.72 16.72 -66.85
C LYS A 25 41.95 17.14 -68.14
N PRO A 26 42.58 17.45 -69.31
CA PRO A 26 43.74 18.29 -69.67
C PRO A 26 43.35 19.65 -70.33
N GLU A 27 44.36 20.50 -70.54
CA GLU A 27 44.31 21.91 -70.95
C GLU A 27 43.95 22.09 -72.45
N ALA A 28 42.83 22.74 -72.78
CA ALA A 28 42.59 23.27 -74.12
C ALA A 28 43.41 24.55 -74.34
N GLN A 29 44.03 24.73 -75.51
CA GLN A 29 44.73 25.97 -75.87
C GLN A 29 44.11 26.58 -77.13
N ILE A 30 43.80 27.87 -77.08
CA ILE A 30 43.21 28.61 -78.20
C ILE A 30 44.09 29.82 -78.44
N SER A 31 44.68 29.91 -79.63
CA SER A 31 45.54 31.02 -80.03
C SER A 31 44.77 31.94 -80.98
N TYR A 32 45.14 33.22 -81.02
CA TYR A 32 44.66 34.15 -82.06
C TYR A 32 45.85 34.84 -82.71
N SER A 33 45.66 35.34 -83.92
CA SER A 33 46.64 36.20 -84.59
C SER A 33 45.91 37.35 -85.28
N THR A 34 46.55 38.52 -85.30
CA THR A 34 46.03 39.71 -85.99
C THR A 34 47.18 40.40 -86.70
N SER A 35 46.99 40.80 -87.96
CA SER A 35 47.90 41.74 -88.62
C SER A 35 47.36 43.18 -88.46
N PHE A 36 48.26 44.16 -88.36
CA PHE A 36 47.91 45.56 -88.13
C PHE A 36 46.91 46.07 -89.19
N GLY A 37 45.64 46.22 -88.81
CA GLY A 37 44.55 46.68 -89.68
C GLY A 37 43.66 45.58 -90.33
N GLY A 38 43.82 44.31 -89.95
CA GLY A 38 42.94 43.22 -90.38
C GLY A 38 41.95 42.76 -89.29
N GLU A 39 40.89 42.04 -89.70
CA GLU A 39 39.95 41.40 -88.76
C GLU A 39 40.67 40.34 -87.90
N PRO A 40 40.31 40.19 -86.61
CA PRO A 40 40.95 39.19 -85.75
C PRO A 40 40.56 37.76 -86.16
N VAL A 41 41.54 36.87 -86.36
CA VAL A 41 41.31 35.45 -86.67
C VAL A 41 41.74 34.59 -85.49
N PHE A 42 40.87 33.66 -85.09
CA PHE A 42 41.13 32.69 -84.02
C PHE A 42 41.42 31.30 -84.60
N ASP A 43 42.40 30.60 -84.05
CA ASP A 43 42.76 29.23 -84.46
C ASP A 43 42.75 28.30 -83.23
N THR A 44 42.11 27.13 -83.34
CA THR A 44 41.87 26.22 -82.21
C THR A 44 42.57 24.87 -82.40
N GLU A 45 43.41 24.47 -81.44
CA GLU A 45 43.99 23.11 -81.37
C GLU A 45 43.57 22.47 -80.03
N VAL A 46 42.66 21.49 -80.07
CA VAL A 46 42.21 20.73 -78.89
C VAL A 46 42.66 19.28 -79.05
N ASP A 47 43.29 18.70 -78.03
CA ASP A 47 43.73 17.29 -78.01
C ASP A 47 42.50 16.34 -78.02
N LYS A 48 42.31 15.61 -79.13
CA LYS A 48 41.08 14.88 -79.50
C LYS A 48 41.00 13.44 -78.98
N THR A 49 41.68 13.10 -77.88
CA THR A 49 41.90 11.70 -77.49
C THR A 49 40.88 11.07 -76.52
N LEU A 50 39.78 11.74 -76.13
CA LEU A 50 38.73 11.18 -75.25
C LEU A 50 37.32 11.20 -75.89
N TYR A 51 36.93 10.16 -76.62
CA TYR A 51 35.62 10.11 -77.26
C TYR A 51 34.46 9.83 -76.27
N GLY A 52 33.58 10.82 -76.01
CA GLY A 52 32.33 10.69 -75.26
C GLY A 52 31.82 12.03 -74.67
N ALA A 53 30.53 12.16 -74.34
CA ALA A 53 30.00 13.33 -73.63
C ALA A 53 30.78 13.56 -72.33
N VAL A 54 31.34 14.76 -72.17
CA VAL A 54 32.19 15.10 -71.02
C VAL A 54 31.31 15.76 -69.96
N TYR A 55 30.98 14.99 -68.92
CA TYR A 55 30.39 15.52 -67.70
C TYR A 55 31.48 16.20 -66.89
N LEU A 56 31.18 17.37 -66.33
CA LEU A 56 32.17 18.17 -65.60
C LEU A 56 31.67 18.56 -64.22
N HIS A 57 32.58 18.50 -63.24
CA HIS A 57 32.46 19.29 -62.01
C HIS A 57 32.48 20.79 -62.35
N PRO A 58 32.03 21.66 -61.42
CA PRO A 58 32.25 23.09 -61.54
C PRO A 58 33.73 23.39 -61.81
N PHE A 59 34.00 24.12 -62.88
CA PHE A 59 35.34 24.52 -63.29
C PHE A 59 35.40 26.02 -63.55
N THR A 60 36.61 26.56 -63.52
CA THR A 60 36.89 27.96 -63.82
C THR A 60 37.59 28.06 -65.17
N ILE A 61 37.11 28.97 -66.01
CA ILE A 61 37.83 29.41 -67.20
C ILE A 61 38.58 30.68 -66.84
N GLU A 62 39.91 30.67 -66.96
CA GLU A 62 40.76 31.84 -66.78
C GLU A 62 41.33 32.28 -68.14
N MET A 63 41.17 33.56 -68.48
CA MET A 63 41.63 34.13 -69.75
C MET A 63 42.75 35.13 -69.49
N ASN A 64 43.96 34.82 -69.97
CA ASN A 64 45.15 35.64 -69.77
C ASN A 64 45.77 36.06 -71.13
N GLY A 65 46.00 37.35 -71.32
CA GLY A 65 46.72 37.92 -72.47
C GLY A 65 48.20 38.17 -72.15
N THR A 66 49.08 38.08 -73.16
CA THR A 66 50.55 38.09 -72.98
C THR A 66 51.25 39.44 -73.21
N ASP A 67 50.55 40.59 -73.19
CA ASP A 67 51.21 41.90 -73.26
C ASP A 67 51.68 42.37 -71.85
N PRO A 68 52.99 42.68 -71.66
CA PRO A 68 53.54 43.19 -70.41
C PRO A 68 53.03 44.57 -69.94
N GLN A 69 52.25 45.31 -70.74
CA GLN A 69 51.65 46.60 -70.35
C GLN A 69 50.13 46.61 -70.17
N ASN A 70 49.51 45.43 -70.11
CA ASN A 70 48.24 45.28 -69.42
C ASN A 70 47.07 46.12 -69.97
N ASN A 71 47.05 46.36 -71.28
CA ASN A 71 45.93 46.88 -72.02
C ASN A 71 45.95 46.17 -73.37
N PHE A 72 44.81 45.68 -73.86
CA PHE A 72 44.64 45.20 -75.23
C PHE A 72 44.87 46.31 -76.31
N THR A 73 45.52 47.43 -75.94
CA THR A 73 45.81 48.60 -76.77
C THR A 73 46.83 48.34 -77.87
N ALA A 74 47.72 47.36 -77.73
CA ALA A 74 48.70 47.05 -78.78
C ALA A 74 48.15 46.12 -79.89
N SER A 75 47.00 45.46 -79.65
CA SER A 75 46.33 44.55 -80.59
C SER A 75 45.07 45.13 -81.24
N GLY A 76 44.71 46.37 -80.93
CA GLY A 76 43.49 47.03 -81.43
C GLY A 76 42.19 46.57 -80.75
N ILE A 77 42.22 45.53 -79.92
CA ILE A 77 41.03 44.96 -79.25
C ILE A 77 40.68 45.81 -78.00
N LYS A 78 39.41 46.17 -77.82
CA LYS A 78 38.90 46.92 -76.66
C LYS A 78 38.49 46.00 -75.51
N HIS A 79 37.80 44.90 -75.79
CA HIS A 79 37.44 43.86 -74.82
C HIS A 79 37.03 42.57 -75.55
N LEU A 80 37.17 41.43 -74.85
CA LEU A 80 36.57 40.16 -75.29
C LEU A 80 35.14 40.06 -74.75
N GLN A 81 34.29 39.33 -75.46
CA GLN A 81 32.94 39.03 -75.03
C GLN A 81 32.67 37.53 -75.13
N TYR A 82 31.82 37.04 -74.23
CA TYR A 82 31.34 35.67 -74.25
C TYR A 82 29.81 35.60 -74.25
N LEU A 83 29.29 34.55 -74.88
CA LEU A 83 27.87 34.20 -74.91
C LEU A 83 27.73 32.75 -74.41
N ILE A 84 26.82 32.54 -73.46
CA ILE A 84 26.42 31.20 -73.03
C ILE A 84 25.13 30.85 -73.78
N VAL A 85 25.14 29.70 -74.45
CA VAL A 85 23.95 29.12 -75.06
C VAL A 85 23.55 27.90 -74.24
N THR A 86 22.30 27.84 -73.79
CA THR A 86 21.73 26.74 -73.01
C THR A 86 20.68 25.94 -73.80
N ASP A 87 20.31 26.40 -74.99
CA ASP A 87 19.34 25.75 -75.88
C ASP A 87 20.09 25.07 -77.05
N PRO A 88 20.08 23.72 -77.12
CA PRO A 88 20.78 22.98 -78.17
C PRO A 88 20.31 23.25 -79.60
N GLY A 89 19.11 23.79 -79.76
CA GLY A 89 18.52 24.15 -81.05
C GLY A 89 18.92 25.53 -81.58
N LYS A 90 19.65 26.33 -80.78
CA LYS A 90 20.06 27.69 -81.13
C LYS A 90 21.57 27.82 -81.25
N ASN A 91 22.02 28.73 -82.09
CA ASN A 91 23.43 29.10 -82.22
C ASN A 91 23.60 30.62 -81.96
N TYR A 92 24.83 31.12 -82.01
CA TYR A 92 25.10 32.54 -81.74
C TYR A 92 24.36 33.51 -82.67
N LEU A 93 23.99 33.08 -83.89
CA LEU A 93 23.24 33.90 -84.86
C LEU A 93 21.80 34.13 -84.41
N ASP A 94 21.27 33.29 -83.53
CA ASP A 94 19.94 33.47 -82.93
C ASP A 94 19.96 34.51 -81.80
N TYR A 95 21.14 34.91 -81.32
CA TYR A 95 21.36 35.91 -80.28
C TYR A 95 21.92 37.22 -80.88
N THR A 96 21.12 37.85 -81.75
CA THR A 96 21.51 39.04 -82.54
C THR A 96 21.62 40.34 -81.73
N ASN A 97 21.18 40.36 -80.48
CA ASN A 97 21.31 41.53 -79.61
C ASN A 97 22.58 41.44 -78.75
N ASP A 98 23.38 42.51 -78.75
CA ASP A 98 24.60 42.60 -77.94
C ASP A 98 24.35 42.46 -76.43
N SER A 99 23.11 42.62 -75.94
CA SER A 99 22.75 42.38 -74.55
C SER A 99 22.92 40.93 -74.07
N TYR A 100 22.99 39.96 -74.99
CA TYR A 100 23.26 38.55 -74.65
C TYR A 100 24.75 38.26 -74.43
N TRP A 101 25.62 39.15 -74.90
CA TRP A 101 27.07 39.04 -74.80
C TRP A 101 27.59 39.75 -73.56
N ARG A 102 28.48 39.09 -72.83
CA ARG A 102 29.07 39.60 -71.59
C ARG A 102 30.53 39.92 -71.79
N ASN A 103 30.99 41.06 -71.30
CA ASN A 103 32.39 41.45 -71.40
C ASN A 103 33.27 40.61 -70.46
N VAL A 104 34.45 40.23 -70.94
CA VAL A 104 35.48 39.54 -70.17
C VAL A 104 36.49 40.57 -69.68
N GLU A 105 36.71 40.61 -68.37
CA GLU A 105 37.74 41.45 -67.73
C GLU A 105 39.05 40.65 -67.47
N LYS A 106 40.12 41.31 -67.00
CA LYS A 106 41.35 40.61 -66.64
C LYS A 106 41.12 39.72 -65.43
N GLY A 107 41.53 38.45 -65.51
CA GLY A 107 41.31 37.47 -64.43
C GLY A 107 39.83 37.15 -64.21
N HIS A 108 38.98 37.45 -65.20
CA HIS A 108 37.55 37.18 -65.12
C HIS A 108 37.34 35.67 -65.08
N THR A 109 36.80 35.20 -63.96
CA THR A 109 36.44 33.81 -63.75
C THR A 109 34.99 33.64 -64.18
N ILE A 110 34.78 32.84 -65.23
CA ILE A 110 33.43 32.35 -65.53
C ILE A 110 33.22 31.12 -64.64
N THR A 111 32.54 31.31 -63.51
CA THR A 111 32.04 30.19 -62.71
C THR A 111 30.72 29.73 -63.29
N ILE A 112 30.73 28.55 -63.89
CA ILE A 112 29.50 27.89 -64.28
C ILE A 112 28.97 27.24 -63.01
N THR A 113 27.86 27.76 -62.51
CA THR A 113 27.17 27.20 -61.35
C THR A 113 25.82 26.71 -61.83
N ASP A 114 25.67 25.40 -61.83
CA ASP A 114 24.38 24.71 -61.73
C ASP A 114 23.45 24.89 -62.95
N SER A 115 23.77 24.25 -64.07
CA SER A 115 22.77 23.97 -65.11
C SER A 115 22.83 22.50 -65.53
N ALA A 116 21.78 21.75 -65.18
CA ALA A 116 21.53 20.40 -65.70
C ALA A 116 21.30 20.39 -67.24
N GLU A 117 21.17 21.56 -67.85
CA GLU A 117 21.04 21.75 -69.29
C GLU A 117 22.42 21.84 -69.94
N ALA A 118 22.56 21.12 -71.05
CA ALA A 118 23.76 21.12 -71.86
C ALA A 118 24.06 22.56 -72.33
N CYS A 119 25.26 23.08 -72.02
CA CYS A 119 25.65 24.44 -72.36
C CYS A 119 26.86 24.49 -73.30
N GLY A 120 26.91 25.52 -74.13
CA GLY A 120 28.06 25.80 -74.98
C GLY A 120 28.39 27.29 -75.01
N TYR A 121 29.66 27.58 -75.31
CA TYR A 121 30.22 28.92 -75.13
C TYR A 121 30.69 29.46 -76.46
N TYR A 122 30.31 30.69 -76.77
CA TYR A 122 30.87 31.45 -77.88
C TYR A 122 31.75 32.58 -77.35
N LEU A 123 32.88 32.85 -77.99
CA LEU A 123 33.72 34.03 -77.74
C LEU A 123 33.88 34.86 -79.00
N ARG A 124 33.95 36.17 -78.82
CA ARG A 124 34.30 37.14 -79.86
C ARG A 124 35.13 38.28 -79.27
N ALA A 125 35.87 38.98 -80.11
CA ALA A 125 36.60 40.19 -79.76
C ALA A 125 35.88 41.43 -80.31
N VAL A 126 35.92 42.53 -79.55
CA VAL A 126 35.44 43.84 -79.99
C VAL A 126 36.59 44.83 -79.94
N ASP A 127 36.83 45.56 -81.02
CA ASP A 127 37.90 46.55 -81.14
C ASP A 127 37.50 47.93 -80.57
N TYR A 128 38.45 48.90 -80.56
CA TYR A 128 38.16 50.26 -80.05
C TYR A 128 37.22 51.08 -80.97
N ALA A 129 37.12 50.71 -82.24
CA ALA A 129 36.19 51.29 -83.22
C ALA A 129 34.79 50.66 -83.16
N GLY A 130 34.63 49.55 -82.42
CA GLY A 130 33.38 48.79 -82.29
C GLY A 130 33.21 47.66 -83.31
N ASN A 131 34.24 47.32 -84.08
CA ASN A 131 34.19 46.15 -84.98
C ASN A 131 34.25 44.86 -84.15
N VAL A 132 33.50 43.85 -84.58
CA VAL A 132 33.35 42.55 -83.89
C VAL A 132 34.02 41.47 -84.74
N SER A 133 34.84 40.63 -84.12
CA SER A 133 35.51 39.51 -84.80
C SER A 133 34.54 38.38 -85.16
N ASP A 134 35.03 37.42 -85.94
CA ASP A 134 34.40 36.10 -86.03
C ASP A 134 34.20 35.48 -84.63
N THR A 135 33.10 34.74 -84.52
CA THR A 135 32.67 34.12 -83.26
C THR A 135 33.18 32.68 -83.18
N VAL A 136 33.95 32.38 -82.14
CA VAL A 136 34.52 31.05 -81.89
C VAL A 136 33.64 30.26 -80.94
N TRP A 137 33.32 29.03 -81.30
CA TRP A 137 32.59 28.09 -80.46
C TRP A 137 33.55 27.22 -79.66
N PHE A 138 33.34 27.12 -78.34
CA PHE A 138 34.02 26.17 -77.46
C PHE A 138 33.06 25.03 -77.14
N SER A 139 33.30 23.90 -77.80
CA SER A 139 32.78 22.60 -77.41
C SER A 139 33.89 21.58 -77.34
N TYR A 140 33.70 20.57 -76.50
CA TYR A 140 34.38 19.30 -76.69
C TYR A 140 33.79 18.60 -77.93
N SER A 141 34.39 18.75 -79.12
CA SER A 141 33.80 18.23 -80.36
C SER A 141 34.35 16.86 -80.76
N ASP A 142 33.43 15.92 -80.96
CA ASP A 142 33.53 14.90 -82.01
C ASP A 142 33.66 15.63 -83.38
N PRO A 143 34.68 15.34 -84.20
CA PRO A 143 34.88 16.03 -85.48
C PRO A 143 33.76 15.81 -86.52
N ASP A 144 32.87 14.82 -86.35
CA ASP A 144 31.78 14.54 -87.32
C ASP A 144 30.38 14.97 -86.83
N ALA A 145 30.24 15.48 -85.61
CA ALA A 145 28.97 15.94 -85.06
C ALA A 145 28.99 17.45 -84.78
N ARG A 146 28.01 18.18 -85.33
CA ARG A 146 27.78 19.59 -84.98
C ARG A 146 27.40 19.71 -83.49
N GLY A 147 28.34 20.12 -82.65
CA GLY A 147 28.09 20.67 -81.30
C GLY A 147 28.18 19.67 -80.14
N GLY A 148 29.32 19.63 -79.45
CA GLY A 148 29.40 19.01 -78.12
C GLY A 148 28.98 20.00 -77.04
N TRP A 149 28.11 19.59 -76.13
CA TRP A 149 27.63 20.43 -75.03
C TRP A 149 28.26 19.96 -73.72
N PHE A 150 28.58 20.89 -72.81
CA PHE A 150 28.98 20.55 -71.45
C PHE A 150 27.74 20.32 -70.60
N ILE A 151 27.63 19.13 -70.00
CA ILE A 151 26.61 18.83 -68.99
C ILE A 151 27.29 18.95 -67.63
N MET A 152 26.78 19.86 -66.80
CA MET A 152 27.27 20.01 -65.42
C MET A 152 26.59 18.98 -64.54
N ASP A 153 27.41 18.29 -63.75
CA ASP A 153 26.91 17.36 -62.74
C ASP A 153 27.52 17.69 -61.37
N ASN A 154 26.70 18.23 -60.49
CA ASN A 154 27.01 18.52 -59.09
C ASN A 154 26.14 17.69 -58.12
N ILE A 155 25.37 16.73 -58.64
CA ILE A 155 24.47 15.92 -57.85
C ILE A 155 25.17 14.58 -57.61
N ALA A 156 25.34 14.20 -56.35
CA ALA A 156 25.87 12.88 -56.03
C ALA A 156 24.82 11.80 -56.36
N PRO A 157 25.24 10.55 -56.67
CA PRO A 157 24.32 9.44 -56.88
C PRO A 157 23.35 9.27 -55.71
N LEU A 158 22.09 8.96 -55.98
CA LEU A 158 21.11 8.61 -54.95
C LEU A 158 21.22 7.13 -54.59
N ILE A 159 21.34 6.82 -53.30
CA ILE A 159 21.30 5.45 -52.76
C ILE A 159 19.97 5.28 -52.00
N GLU A 160 19.18 4.26 -52.33
CA GLU A 160 17.93 3.94 -51.62
C GLU A 160 17.94 2.50 -51.09
N LEU A 161 17.85 2.32 -49.77
CA LEU A 161 17.71 1.01 -49.12
C LEU A 161 16.26 0.51 -49.25
N LYS A 162 16.04 -0.65 -49.90
CA LYS A 162 14.69 -1.16 -50.19
C LYS A 162 14.10 -1.98 -49.04
N ASN A 163 14.92 -2.77 -48.34
CA ASN A 163 14.47 -3.63 -47.24
C ASN A 163 15.08 -3.26 -45.86
N ALA A 164 15.38 -1.98 -45.62
CA ALA A 164 15.98 -1.51 -44.37
C ALA A 164 15.17 -1.88 -43.10
N SER A 165 13.84 -1.96 -43.20
CA SER A 165 12.96 -2.35 -42.10
C SER A 165 13.17 -3.77 -41.59
N GLU A 166 13.75 -4.66 -42.39
CA GLU A 166 14.08 -6.04 -42.00
C GLU A 166 15.22 -6.09 -40.97
N TYR A 167 15.97 -5.00 -40.80
CA TYR A 167 17.11 -4.93 -39.89
C TYR A 167 16.82 -4.08 -38.64
N ALA A 168 15.56 -3.65 -38.45
CA ALA A 168 15.18 -2.78 -37.34
C ALA A 168 15.14 -3.53 -36.01
N GLY A 169 15.90 -3.05 -35.02
CA GLY A 169 15.95 -3.63 -33.67
C GLY A 169 16.78 -4.91 -33.58
N TRP A 170 16.92 -5.44 -32.36
CA TRP A 170 17.62 -6.71 -32.10
C TRP A 170 16.76 -7.89 -32.57
N ARG A 171 17.36 -8.80 -33.34
CA ARG A 171 16.64 -9.94 -33.91
C ARG A 171 17.48 -11.21 -33.87
N LYS A 172 16.79 -12.35 -33.71
CA LYS A 172 17.33 -13.66 -34.03
C LYS A 172 17.10 -13.95 -35.52
N TYR A 173 18.12 -14.43 -36.21
CA TYR A 173 18.08 -14.81 -37.63
C TYR A 173 18.30 -16.32 -37.76
N GLU A 174 17.23 -17.14 -37.66
CA GLU A 174 17.38 -18.60 -37.67
C GLU A 174 17.66 -19.19 -39.07
N ASN A 175 17.14 -18.57 -40.13
CA ASN A 175 17.33 -18.99 -41.52
C ASN A 175 18.42 -18.17 -42.24
N GLY A 176 19.30 -17.55 -41.46
CA GLY A 176 20.31 -16.63 -41.96
C GLY A 176 19.81 -15.20 -42.13
N ILE A 177 20.77 -14.29 -42.34
CA ILE A 177 20.49 -12.85 -42.46
C ILE A 177 20.04 -12.55 -43.90
N PRO A 178 18.88 -11.89 -44.11
CA PRO A 178 18.42 -11.49 -45.44
C PRO A 178 19.50 -10.68 -46.18
N ALA A 179 19.53 -10.82 -47.51
CA ALA A 179 20.39 -9.98 -48.34
C ALA A 179 19.86 -8.54 -48.34
N LEU A 180 20.78 -7.57 -48.30
CA LEU A 180 20.42 -6.15 -48.36
C LEU A 180 20.19 -5.76 -49.81
N SER A 181 18.97 -5.34 -50.11
CA SER A 181 18.55 -4.85 -51.42
C SER A 181 18.53 -3.32 -51.43
N PHE A 182 19.21 -2.72 -52.39
CA PHE A 182 19.28 -1.26 -52.54
C PHE A 182 19.43 -0.84 -54.01
N THR A 183 19.09 0.41 -54.31
CA THR A 183 19.29 0.98 -55.64
C THR A 183 20.29 2.12 -55.60
N VAL A 184 21.10 2.24 -56.65
CA VAL A 184 21.97 3.39 -56.89
C VAL A 184 21.63 3.97 -58.25
N SER A 185 21.27 5.24 -58.28
CA SER A 185 20.91 5.94 -59.52
C SER A 185 21.55 7.30 -59.59
N ASP A 186 22.04 7.64 -60.77
CA ASP A 186 22.45 8.98 -61.14
C ASP A 186 21.93 9.26 -62.56
N ASN A 187 21.15 10.33 -62.73
CA ASN A 187 20.46 10.62 -63.99
C ASN A 187 21.20 11.66 -64.85
N ILE A 188 22.36 12.17 -64.39
CA ILE A 188 23.14 13.17 -65.10
C ILE A 188 24.38 12.50 -65.72
N SER A 189 25.43 12.22 -64.94
CA SER A 189 26.66 11.59 -65.46
C SER A 189 26.65 10.06 -65.39
N GLY A 190 25.74 9.49 -64.61
CA GLY A 190 25.62 8.07 -64.35
C GLY A 190 26.65 7.57 -63.32
N VAL A 191 26.39 6.38 -62.79
CA VAL A 191 27.22 5.77 -61.74
C VAL A 191 28.55 5.25 -62.30
N LYS A 192 29.66 5.60 -61.63
CA LYS A 192 31.02 5.13 -61.94
C LYS A 192 31.44 3.97 -61.07
N SER A 193 31.15 4.02 -59.77
CA SER A 193 31.48 2.94 -58.85
C SER A 193 30.50 2.85 -57.69
N VAL A 194 30.32 1.63 -57.18
CA VAL A 194 29.59 1.35 -55.94
C VAL A 194 30.47 0.46 -55.09
N SER A 195 30.57 0.74 -53.80
CA SER A 195 31.31 -0.09 -52.85
C SER A 195 30.58 -0.21 -51.52
N CYS A 196 30.84 -1.30 -50.81
CA CYS A 196 30.31 -1.53 -49.46
C CYS A 196 31.43 -1.85 -48.47
N SER A 197 31.32 -1.41 -47.23
CA SER A 197 32.14 -1.89 -46.11
C SER A 197 31.26 -2.33 -44.96
N ILE A 198 31.76 -3.28 -44.17
CA ILE A 198 31.07 -3.82 -43.00
C ILE A 198 31.99 -3.63 -41.79
N ASP A 199 31.44 -3.09 -40.70
CA ASP A 199 32.13 -2.86 -39.43
C ASP A 199 33.45 -2.08 -39.57
N GLY A 200 33.48 -1.11 -40.49
CA GLY A 200 34.67 -0.31 -40.78
C GLY A 200 35.81 -1.09 -41.45
N GLY A 201 35.56 -2.31 -41.92
CA GLY A 201 36.48 -3.13 -42.69
C GLY A 201 36.75 -2.57 -44.10
N GLU A 202 37.51 -3.32 -44.90
CA GLU A 202 37.89 -2.91 -46.24
C GLU A 202 36.68 -2.69 -47.15
N GLN A 203 36.75 -1.64 -47.98
CA GLN A 203 35.73 -1.37 -49.00
C GLN A 203 35.80 -2.42 -50.11
N GLN A 204 34.68 -3.10 -50.33
CA GLN A 204 34.49 -4.08 -51.39
C GLN A 204 33.77 -3.42 -52.56
N ALA A 205 34.40 -3.41 -53.74
CA ALA A 205 33.77 -2.91 -54.95
C ALA A 205 32.65 -3.85 -55.42
N MET A 206 31.51 -3.28 -55.81
CA MET A 206 30.39 -4.00 -56.39
C MET A 206 30.39 -3.84 -57.92
N PRO A 207 30.15 -4.91 -58.70
CA PRO A 207 29.96 -4.79 -60.14
C PRO A 207 28.80 -3.83 -60.46
N LEU A 208 28.98 -2.93 -61.42
CA LEU A 208 27.91 -2.01 -61.82
C LEU A 208 26.73 -2.80 -62.40
N SER A 209 25.52 -2.51 -61.93
CA SER A 209 24.29 -3.09 -62.46
C SER A 209 23.67 -2.20 -63.53
N GLY A 210 23.18 -2.79 -64.62
CA GLY A 210 22.54 -2.05 -65.72
C GLY A 210 21.16 -1.48 -65.37
N ASP A 211 20.49 -2.01 -64.34
CA ASP A 211 19.21 -1.55 -63.82
C ASP A 211 19.35 -0.72 -62.52
N GLY A 212 20.57 -0.52 -62.04
CA GLY A 212 20.86 0.21 -60.79
C GLY A 212 20.46 -0.53 -59.52
N VAL A 213 20.07 -1.81 -59.58
CA VAL A 213 19.69 -2.64 -58.42
C VAL A 213 20.89 -3.46 -57.94
N TYR A 214 21.09 -3.50 -56.63
CA TYR A 214 22.20 -4.19 -55.98
C TYR A 214 21.70 -5.08 -54.84
N GLU A 215 22.33 -6.25 -54.70
CA GLU A 215 22.08 -7.24 -53.65
C GLU A 215 23.39 -7.53 -52.91
N LEU A 216 23.37 -7.36 -51.59
CA LEU A 216 24.52 -7.62 -50.71
C LEU A 216 24.20 -8.74 -49.71
N SER A 217 24.83 -9.90 -49.88
CA SER A 217 24.74 -10.99 -48.90
C SER A 217 25.46 -10.63 -47.60
N LEU A 218 24.73 -10.65 -46.49
CA LEU A 218 25.23 -10.35 -45.14
C LEU A 218 25.44 -11.61 -44.28
N ASN A 219 24.81 -12.72 -44.63
CA ASN A 219 24.76 -13.94 -43.80
C ASN A 219 26.15 -14.47 -43.42
N ASP A 220 27.05 -14.57 -44.41
CA ASP A 220 28.40 -15.09 -44.19
C ASP A 220 29.37 -14.02 -43.66
N LYS A 221 28.92 -12.76 -43.63
CA LYS A 221 29.73 -11.60 -43.23
C LYS A 221 29.48 -11.18 -41.78
N LEU A 222 28.28 -11.41 -41.24
CA LEU A 222 27.88 -11.04 -39.88
C LEU A 222 27.70 -12.30 -39.01
N THR A 223 28.82 -12.90 -38.59
CA THR A 223 28.82 -14.20 -37.89
C THR A 223 28.68 -14.09 -36.37
N ALA A 224 29.26 -13.06 -35.76
CA ALA A 224 29.12 -12.79 -34.32
C ALA A 224 27.77 -12.12 -34.00
N ASP A 225 27.29 -12.27 -32.76
CA ASP A 225 26.20 -11.44 -32.23
C ASP A 225 26.72 -10.05 -31.89
N GLY A 226 25.87 -9.03 -32.02
CA GLY A 226 26.28 -7.65 -31.80
C GLY A 226 25.59 -6.62 -32.69
N ILE A 227 26.07 -5.39 -32.56
CA ILE A 227 25.71 -4.28 -33.46
C ILE A 227 26.73 -4.28 -34.60
N HIS A 228 26.23 -4.39 -35.82
CA HIS A 228 26.99 -4.31 -37.04
C HIS A 228 26.59 -3.09 -37.86
N THR A 229 27.53 -2.55 -38.62
CA THR A 229 27.33 -1.38 -39.48
C THR A 229 27.69 -1.73 -40.92
N VAL A 230 26.79 -1.45 -41.85
CA VAL A 230 27.01 -1.63 -43.28
C VAL A 230 26.99 -0.25 -43.93
N VAL A 231 28.09 0.15 -44.56
CA VAL A 231 28.23 1.45 -45.24
C VAL A 231 28.30 1.20 -46.74
N ILE A 232 27.43 1.88 -47.49
CA ILE A 232 27.40 1.87 -48.95
C ILE A 232 27.94 3.21 -49.43
N ASN A 233 28.80 3.20 -50.43
CA ASN A 233 29.32 4.40 -51.09
C ASN A 233 29.08 4.29 -52.59
N ALA A 234 28.71 5.39 -53.22
CA ALA A 234 28.59 5.50 -54.67
C ALA A 234 29.34 6.72 -55.17
N GLU A 235 30.02 6.58 -56.31
CA GLU A 235 30.68 7.67 -57.03
C GLU A 235 30.11 7.74 -58.45
N ASP A 236 29.79 8.94 -58.93
CA ASP A 236 29.39 9.17 -60.32
C ASP A 236 30.62 9.32 -61.26
N LYS A 237 30.39 9.56 -62.56
CA LYS A 237 31.49 9.68 -63.54
C LYS A 237 32.30 10.96 -63.42
N VAL A 238 31.81 11.98 -62.70
CA VAL A 238 32.53 13.24 -62.49
C VAL A 238 33.25 13.32 -61.15
N GLY A 239 32.95 12.42 -60.23
CA GLY A 239 33.57 12.30 -58.90
C GLY A 239 32.70 12.77 -57.73
N ASN A 240 31.39 13.00 -57.91
CA ASN A 240 30.50 13.26 -56.77
C ASN A 240 30.26 11.95 -56.02
N ILE A 241 30.23 12.02 -54.68
CA ILE A 241 30.14 10.85 -53.81
C ILE A 241 28.94 10.96 -52.88
N SER A 242 28.21 9.86 -52.71
CA SER A 242 27.19 9.70 -51.66
C SER A 242 27.49 8.48 -50.79
N SER A 243 26.91 8.46 -49.58
CA SER A 243 27.05 7.35 -48.65
C SER A 243 25.78 7.14 -47.84
N GLU A 244 25.42 5.87 -47.64
CA GLU A 244 24.30 5.42 -46.80
C GLU A 244 24.79 4.39 -45.77
N THR A 245 24.17 4.38 -44.59
CA THR A 245 24.55 3.47 -43.49
C THR A 245 23.36 2.70 -42.95
N LEU A 246 23.49 1.38 -42.87
CA LEU A 246 22.53 0.48 -42.24
C LEU A 246 23.11 -0.08 -40.94
N THR A 247 22.32 -0.05 -39.86
CA THR A 247 22.65 -0.75 -38.62
C THR A 247 21.93 -2.09 -38.57
N VAL A 248 22.67 -3.17 -38.34
CA VAL A 248 22.12 -4.52 -38.15
C VAL A 248 22.40 -4.96 -36.72
N ARG A 249 21.37 -5.38 -35.99
CA ARG A 249 21.50 -5.87 -34.60
C ARG A 249 21.13 -7.35 -34.54
N LYS A 250 22.12 -8.18 -34.25
CA LYS A 250 21.99 -9.64 -34.27
C LYS A 250 22.13 -10.20 -32.86
N ASP A 251 21.18 -11.03 -32.47
CA ASP A 251 21.18 -11.75 -31.20
C ASP A 251 20.64 -13.18 -31.40
N SER A 252 21.55 -14.15 -31.40
CA SER A 252 21.27 -15.55 -31.68
C SER A 252 20.91 -16.36 -30.43
N ASN A 253 21.05 -15.79 -29.22
CA ASN A 253 20.79 -16.50 -27.97
C ASN A 253 19.29 -16.52 -27.62
N ASP A 254 18.76 -17.69 -27.27
CA ASP A 254 17.40 -17.77 -26.72
C ASP A 254 17.36 -17.18 -25.31
N PRO A 255 16.27 -16.48 -24.93
CA PRO A 255 16.14 -15.97 -23.58
C PRO A 255 16.06 -17.13 -22.59
N THR A 256 16.85 -17.08 -21.52
CA THR A 256 16.66 -17.97 -20.36
C THR A 256 15.99 -17.20 -19.24
N ILE A 257 15.17 -17.88 -18.44
CA ILE A 257 14.48 -17.29 -17.30
C ILE A 257 15.06 -17.92 -16.05
N GLU A 258 15.53 -17.12 -15.09
CA GLU A 258 15.96 -17.57 -13.77
C GLU A 258 15.13 -16.90 -12.68
N PHE A 259 14.84 -17.65 -11.60
CA PHE A 259 14.11 -17.15 -10.44
C PHE A 259 15.02 -17.08 -9.23
N THR A 260 15.02 -15.93 -8.54
CA THR A 260 15.68 -15.77 -7.25
C THR A 260 14.65 -15.44 -6.18
N TYR A 261 14.66 -16.21 -5.09
CA TYR A 261 13.74 -16.00 -3.97
C TYR A 261 14.35 -16.51 -2.66
N ASN A 262 13.92 -15.91 -1.55
CA ASN A 262 14.24 -16.37 -0.21
C ASN A 262 12.97 -16.30 0.64
N TRP A 263 12.17 -17.37 0.59
CA TRP A 263 10.90 -17.43 1.28
C TRP A 263 11.05 -18.17 2.62
N PRO A 264 10.47 -17.65 3.71
CA PRO A 264 10.42 -18.41 4.94
C PRO A 264 9.49 -19.61 4.79
N ASP A 265 9.80 -20.71 5.49
CA ASP A 265 9.02 -21.96 5.48
C ASP A 265 7.73 -21.89 6.32
N ARG A 266 6.97 -20.81 6.18
CA ARG A 266 5.70 -20.55 6.88
C ARG A 266 4.71 -19.81 5.97
N TYR A 267 3.43 -19.82 6.34
CA TYR A 267 2.42 -19.01 5.66
C TYR A 267 2.74 -17.52 5.81
N THR A 268 2.61 -16.79 4.70
CA THR A 268 2.73 -15.31 4.65
C THR A 268 1.59 -14.75 3.81
N THR A 269 1.36 -13.43 3.86
CA THR A 269 0.31 -12.78 3.05
C THR A 269 0.71 -12.63 1.59
N ASP A 270 2.02 -12.63 1.30
CA ASP A 270 2.59 -12.55 -0.04
C ASP A 270 3.93 -13.32 -0.10
N LYS A 271 4.45 -13.49 -1.32
CA LYS A 271 5.82 -13.96 -1.58
C LYS A 271 6.44 -13.13 -2.70
N LYS A 272 7.63 -12.59 -2.46
CA LYS A 272 8.38 -11.81 -3.45
C LYS A 272 9.47 -12.66 -4.10
N PHE A 273 9.64 -12.53 -5.40
CA PHE A 273 10.73 -13.15 -6.13
C PHE A 273 11.17 -12.26 -7.29
N SER A 274 12.45 -12.37 -7.62
CA SER A 274 13.05 -11.68 -8.75
C SER A 274 13.16 -12.63 -9.93
N ILE A 275 12.95 -12.09 -11.13
CA ILE A 275 13.13 -12.79 -12.40
C ILE A 275 14.33 -12.15 -13.08
N THR A 276 15.32 -12.96 -13.43
CA THR A 276 16.44 -12.51 -14.27
C THR A 276 16.34 -13.19 -15.62
N LEU A 277 16.64 -12.42 -16.67
CA LEU A 277 16.74 -12.94 -18.01
C LEU A 277 18.21 -13.19 -18.32
N GLY A 278 18.54 -14.41 -18.72
CA GLY A 278 19.88 -14.79 -19.14
C GLY A 278 20.00 -14.89 -20.66
N GLY A 279 21.25 -15.00 -21.10
CA GLY A 279 21.71 -14.80 -22.48
C GLY A 279 22.87 -13.80 -22.43
N ALA A 280 23.95 -14.02 -23.18
CA ALA A 280 25.19 -13.26 -23.01
C ALA A 280 25.13 -11.78 -23.47
N GLU A 281 23.92 -11.27 -23.79
CA GLU A 281 23.57 -9.97 -24.38
C GLU A 281 24.22 -9.73 -25.77
N PRO A 282 23.46 -9.21 -26.76
CA PRO A 282 22.60 -8.03 -26.56
C PRO A 282 21.12 -8.19 -26.98
N SER A 283 20.20 -7.75 -26.10
CA SER A 283 18.81 -8.21 -26.04
C SER A 283 17.78 -7.65 -27.05
N GLY A 284 16.90 -8.53 -27.55
CA GLY A 284 15.71 -8.23 -28.38
C GLY A 284 14.38 -8.65 -27.75
N ILE A 285 14.27 -8.52 -26.43
CA ILE A 285 13.04 -8.86 -25.70
C ILE A 285 11.93 -7.88 -26.07
N GLU A 286 10.83 -8.41 -26.61
CA GLU A 286 9.64 -7.64 -26.95
C GLU A 286 8.67 -7.57 -25.78
N ARG A 287 8.50 -8.70 -25.08
CA ARG A 287 7.48 -8.84 -24.05
C ARG A 287 7.87 -9.81 -22.96
N VAL A 288 7.55 -9.47 -21.72
CA VAL A 288 7.61 -10.37 -20.57
C VAL A 288 6.24 -10.40 -19.91
N THR A 289 5.64 -11.58 -19.87
CA THR A 289 4.35 -11.80 -19.21
C THR A 289 4.48 -12.83 -18.10
N ILE A 290 3.59 -12.73 -17.12
CA ILE A 290 3.47 -13.72 -16.06
C ILE A 290 2.00 -14.10 -15.92
N SER A 291 1.73 -15.40 -15.87
CA SER A 291 0.40 -15.93 -15.61
C SER A 291 0.35 -16.72 -14.32
N ASN A 292 -0.74 -16.58 -13.56
CA ASN A 292 -0.98 -17.35 -12.35
C ASN A 292 -1.77 -18.64 -12.65
N SER A 293 -2.05 -19.44 -11.61
CA SER A 293 -2.75 -20.72 -11.74
C SER A 293 -4.23 -20.60 -12.13
N SER A 294 -4.85 -19.42 -12.03
CA SER A 294 -6.20 -19.17 -12.56
C SER A 294 -6.20 -18.79 -14.04
N GLY A 295 -5.03 -18.60 -14.65
CA GLY A 295 -4.86 -18.20 -16.04
C GLY A 295 -4.89 -16.69 -16.26
N GLU A 296 -4.99 -15.88 -15.19
CA GLU A 296 -4.85 -14.44 -15.30
C GLU A 296 -3.40 -14.12 -15.70
N THR A 297 -3.25 -13.26 -16.69
CA THR A 297 -1.94 -12.90 -17.26
C THR A 297 -1.70 -11.41 -17.10
N GLU A 298 -0.50 -11.06 -16.67
CA GLU A 298 -0.03 -9.69 -16.49
C GLU A 298 1.19 -9.42 -17.38
N ASP A 299 1.21 -8.28 -18.06
CA ASP A 299 2.38 -7.79 -18.78
C ASP A 299 3.28 -6.99 -17.83
N ILE A 300 4.52 -7.45 -17.68
CA ILE A 300 5.52 -6.86 -16.77
C ILE A 300 6.72 -6.30 -17.53
N THR A 301 6.63 -6.15 -18.85
CA THR A 301 7.74 -5.69 -19.72
C THR A 301 8.36 -4.38 -19.22
N ASP A 302 7.52 -3.40 -18.85
CA ASP A 302 7.98 -2.08 -18.39
C ASP A 302 8.50 -2.07 -16.93
N ARG A 303 8.52 -3.21 -16.23
CA ARG A 303 9.00 -3.32 -14.84
C ARG A 303 10.48 -3.66 -14.74
N PHE A 304 11.18 -3.80 -15.86
CA PHE A 304 12.60 -4.10 -15.86
C PHE A 304 13.40 -2.95 -15.23
N ALA A 305 14.08 -3.23 -14.12
CA ALA A 305 14.90 -2.26 -13.42
C ALA A 305 16.14 -2.93 -12.84
N SER A 306 17.31 -2.31 -12.97
CA SER A 306 18.56 -2.79 -12.39
C SER A 306 18.92 -4.24 -12.76
N GLY A 307 18.55 -4.69 -13.96
CA GLY A 307 18.87 -6.02 -14.47
C GLY A 307 17.88 -7.14 -14.09
N ILE A 308 16.78 -6.83 -13.41
CA ILE A 308 15.81 -7.81 -12.91
C ILE A 308 14.36 -7.32 -13.09
N TYR A 309 13.39 -8.26 -13.03
CA TYR A 309 11.98 -7.96 -12.82
C TYR A 309 11.58 -8.40 -11.40
N GLU A 310 10.98 -7.49 -10.64
CA GLU A 310 10.46 -7.81 -9.31
C GLU A 310 8.97 -8.17 -9.38
N TYR A 311 8.58 -9.25 -8.70
CA TYR A 311 7.19 -9.70 -8.67
C TYR A 311 6.74 -10.07 -7.25
N THR A 312 5.49 -9.73 -6.92
CA THR A 312 4.86 -10.08 -5.62
C THR A 312 3.64 -10.96 -5.88
N ALA A 313 3.76 -12.25 -5.53
CA ALA A 313 2.65 -13.19 -5.58
C ALA A 313 1.71 -12.99 -4.38
N LEU A 314 0.41 -12.91 -4.65
CA LEU A 314 -0.65 -12.72 -3.65
C LEU A 314 -1.55 -13.95 -3.45
N ALA A 315 -1.25 -15.03 -4.16
CA ALA A 315 -1.93 -16.32 -4.06
C ALA A 315 -0.93 -17.45 -4.28
N GLU A 316 -1.14 -18.59 -3.61
CA GLU A 316 -0.37 -19.80 -3.85
C GLU A 316 -0.72 -20.41 -5.21
N GLY A 317 0.25 -21.08 -5.83
CA GLY A 317 0.05 -21.75 -7.11
C GLY A 317 1.28 -21.70 -8.00
N THR A 318 1.10 -22.19 -9.22
CA THR A 318 2.14 -22.16 -10.25
C THR A 318 2.03 -20.85 -11.03
N TYR A 319 3.12 -20.09 -11.06
CA TYR A 319 3.28 -18.92 -11.90
C TYR A 319 4.13 -19.30 -13.11
N THR A 320 3.64 -18.97 -14.31
CA THR A 320 4.36 -19.21 -15.57
C THR A 320 4.83 -17.88 -16.12
N VAL A 321 6.14 -17.69 -16.22
CA VAL A 321 6.73 -16.53 -16.89
C VAL A 321 6.98 -16.90 -18.34
N THR A 322 6.52 -16.05 -19.26
CA THR A 322 6.74 -16.17 -20.70
C THR A 322 7.47 -14.93 -21.21
N VAL A 323 8.63 -15.15 -21.82
CA VAL A 323 9.45 -14.11 -22.43
C VAL A 323 9.38 -14.28 -23.93
N THR A 324 9.03 -13.21 -24.63
CA THR A 324 8.91 -13.14 -26.09
C THR A 324 10.03 -12.28 -26.64
N LYS A 325 10.77 -12.82 -27.60
CA LYS A 325 11.87 -12.17 -28.30
C LYS A 325 11.53 -12.05 -29.78
N VAL A 326 11.82 -10.88 -30.36
CA VAL A 326 11.60 -10.64 -31.80
C VAL A 326 12.52 -11.52 -32.64
N SER A 327 11.95 -12.23 -33.61
CA SER A 327 12.68 -13.10 -34.54
C SER A 327 12.19 -12.89 -35.96
N LEU A 328 13.11 -12.93 -36.93
CA LEU A 328 12.77 -13.03 -38.36
C LEU A 328 12.73 -14.51 -38.74
N LEU A 329 11.65 -15.18 -38.36
CA LEU A 329 11.27 -16.43 -39.01
C LEU A 329 10.60 -16.10 -40.35
N ALA A 330 10.65 -17.04 -41.29
CA ALA A 330 9.99 -16.88 -42.60
C ALA A 330 8.46 -16.70 -42.49
N ASP A 331 7.90 -16.80 -41.27
CA ASP A 331 6.50 -16.64 -40.90
C ASP A 331 6.25 -15.56 -39.80
N ASP A 332 7.24 -14.72 -39.46
CA ASP A 332 7.10 -13.63 -38.46
C ASP A 332 6.74 -14.11 -37.04
N THR A 333 7.07 -15.37 -36.69
CA THR A 333 6.80 -15.88 -35.34
C THR A 333 7.91 -15.53 -34.36
N ASN A 334 7.54 -14.89 -33.25
CA ASN A 334 8.46 -14.57 -32.17
C ASN A 334 8.96 -15.84 -31.46
N VAL A 335 10.19 -15.76 -30.94
CA VAL A 335 10.74 -16.83 -30.10
C VAL A 335 10.25 -16.64 -28.67
N THR A 336 9.68 -17.68 -28.08
CA THR A 336 9.20 -17.64 -26.68
C THR A 336 9.95 -18.62 -25.79
N ALA A 337 10.37 -18.15 -24.61
CA ALA A 337 10.81 -19.01 -23.51
C ALA A 337 9.78 -18.99 -22.39
N THR A 338 9.52 -20.15 -21.79
CA THR A 338 8.59 -20.28 -20.66
C THR A 338 9.27 -20.97 -19.49
N ARG A 339 9.05 -20.48 -18.27
CA ARG A 339 9.49 -21.16 -17.05
C ARG A 339 8.44 -21.03 -15.94
N GLN A 340 8.29 -22.09 -15.17
CA GLN A 340 7.33 -22.15 -14.07
C GLN A 340 8.01 -22.04 -12.71
N LEU A 341 7.35 -21.33 -11.79
CA LEU A 341 7.69 -21.23 -10.38
C LEU A 341 6.48 -21.61 -9.53
N VAL A 342 6.64 -22.57 -8.62
CA VAL A 342 5.60 -22.92 -7.65
C VAL A 342 5.77 -22.03 -6.43
N VAL A 343 4.77 -21.21 -6.13
CA VAL A 343 4.72 -20.33 -4.96
C VAL A 343 3.85 -21.00 -3.88
N PRO A 344 4.44 -21.50 -2.77
CA PRO A 344 3.69 -22.17 -1.72
C PRO A 344 3.36 -21.23 -0.55
N LYS A 345 2.47 -21.71 0.33
CA LYS A 345 2.24 -21.15 1.67
C LYS A 345 1.90 -19.65 1.66
N ILE A 346 0.90 -19.26 0.86
CA ILE A 346 0.26 -17.94 0.97
C ILE A 346 -1.12 -18.12 1.61
N ASP A 347 -1.39 -17.35 2.66
CA ASP A 347 -2.71 -17.26 3.27
C ASP A 347 -3.03 -15.81 3.63
N ARG A 348 -4.12 -15.31 3.03
CA ARG A 348 -4.66 -13.96 3.22
C ARG A 348 -5.99 -13.97 3.97
N THR A 349 -6.39 -15.12 4.52
CA THR A 349 -7.63 -15.27 5.28
C THR A 349 -7.46 -14.62 6.65
N VAL A 350 -8.28 -13.62 6.94
CA VAL A 350 -8.34 -13.02 8.29
C VAL A 350 -9.04 -14.01 9.22
N PRO A 351 -8.45 -14.36 10.39
CA PRO A 351 -9.11 -15.25 11.34
C PRO A 351 -10.37 -14.62 11.93
N VAL A 352 -11.36 -15.44 12.28
CA VAL A 352 -12.62 -14.99 12.90
C VAL A 352 -12.79 -15.71 14.22
N LEU A 353 -12.74 -14.95 15.32
CA LEU A 353 -12.88 -15.49 16.67
C LEU A 353 -14.34 -15.47 17.11
N ARG A 354 -14.83 -16.62 17.58
CA ARG A 354 -16.04 -16.72 18.40
C ARG A 354 -15.68 -17.29 19.76
N VAL A 355 -16.27 -16.72 20.81
CA VAL A 355 -16.12 -17.20 22.19
C VAL A 355 -17.50 -17.62 22.68
N GLU A 356 -17.62 -18.85 23.16
CA GLU A 356 -18.76 -19.30 23.95
C GLU A 356 -18.36 -19.34 25.42
N ALA A 357 -19.26 -18.96 26.31
CA ALA A 357 -19.05 -19.04 27.75
C ALA A 357 -20.21 -19.78 28.40
N SER A 358 -19.93 -20.68 29.34
CA SER A 358 -20.94 -21.38 30.12
C SER A 358 -20.57 -21.44 31.60
N SER A 359 -21.57 -21.31 32.47
CA SER A 359 -21.45 -21.46 33.92
C SER A 359 -22.33 -22.64 34.34
N GLY A 360 -21.70 -23.76 34.71
CA GLY A 360 -22.41 -25.04 34.83
C GLY A 360 -23.01 -25.48 33.50
N ASP A 361 -24.31 -25.79 33.53
CA ASP A 361 -25.06 -26.27 32.35
C ASP A 361 -25.75 -25.14 31.56
N SER A 362 -25.51 -23.87 31.90
CA SER A 362 -26.16 -22.71 31.27
C SER A 362 -25.14 -21.78 30.59
N GLU A 363 -25.59 -21.07 29.56
CA GLU A 363 -24.80 -20.02 28.91
C GLU A 363 -24.47 -18.91 29.92
N TYR A 364 -23.23 -18.44 29.91
CA TYR A 364 -22.76 -17.39 30.79
C TYR A 364 -22.84 -16.04 30.08
N GLU A 365 -23.58 -15.11 30.68
CA GLU A 365 -23.63 -13.72 30.21
C GLU A 365 -22.49 -12.91 30.83
N SER A 366 -21.73 -12.21 29.98
CA SER A 366 -20.57 -11.41 30.38
C SER A 366 -20.89 -10.46 31.54
N GLY A 367 -20.13 -10.57 32.63
CA GLY A 367 -20.21 -9.68 33.79
C GLY A 367 -21.29 -10.04 34.81
N VAL A 368 -22.11 -11.07 34.55
CA VAL A 368 -23.08 -11.58 35.52
C VAL A 368 -22.35 -12.40 36.58
N TRP A 369 -22.66 -12.19 37.86
CA TRP A 369 -22.03 -12.94 38.95
C TRP A 369 -22.46 -14.41 38.93
N THR A 370 -21.52 -15.31 39.17
CA THR A 370 -21.79 -16.75 39.35
C THR A 370 -20.96 -17.33 40.49
N THR A 371 -21.46 -18.42 41.06
CA THR A 371 -20.78 -19.26 42.06
C THR A 371 -20.07 -20.47 41.44
N GLN A 372 -20.28 -20.71 40.14
CA GLN A 372 -19.75 -21.86 39.42
C GLN A 372 -18.61 -21.45 38.50
N ASP A 373 -17.73 -22.41 38.19
CA ASP A 373 -16.65 -22.20 37.22
C ASP A 373 -17.21 -21.79 35.86
N VAL A 374 -16.53 -20.86 35.18
CA VAL A 374 -16.89 -20.43 33.82
C VAL A 374 -15.99 -21.12 32.82
N LEU A 375 -16.59 -21.94 31.95
CA LEU A 375 -15.92 -22.58 30.82
C LEU A 375 -16.01 -21.68 29.59
N LEU A 376 -14.85 -21.32 29.03
CA LEU A 376 -14.73 -20.57 27.79
C LEU A 376 -14.30 -21.51 26.66
N THR A 377 -15.04 -21.48 25.54
CA THR A 377 -14.72 -22.21 24.32
C THR A 377 -14.38 -21.21 23.22
N PHE A 378 -13.11 -21.17 22.81
CA PHE A 378 -12.63 -20.32 21.72
C PHE A 378 -12.69 -21.09 20.40
N ILE A 379 -13.30 -20.49 19.38
CA ILE A 379 -13.53 -21.12 18.07
C ILE A 379 -13.00 -20.21 16.97
N ASN A 380 -12.12 -20.74 16.11
CA ASN A 380 -11.76 -20.07 14.85
C ASN A 380 -12.74 -20.49 13.76
N GLN A 381 -13.58 -19.55 13.33
CA GLN A 381 -14.60 -19.78 12.29
C GLN A 381 -14.06 -19.60 10.87
N ALA A 382 -12.84 -19.09 10.71
CA ALA A 382 -12.23 -18.88 9.40
C ALA A 382 -11.37 -20.06 8.97
N ASN A 383 -11.31 -20.29 7.66
CA ASN A 383 -10.46 -21.31 7.04
C ASN A 383 -9.00 -20.84 6.89
N THR A 384 -8.40 -20.35 7.97
CA THR A 384 -6.98 -19.98 8.00
C THR A 384 -6.10 -21.22 7.83
N LYS A 385 -5.00 -21.06 7.10
CA LYS A 385 -3.99 -22.10 6.90
C LYS A 385 -2.83 -21.92 7.87
N GLY A 386 -2.20 -23.03 8.22
CA GLY A 386 -1.13 -23.06 9.20
C GLY A 386 -1.64 -22.86 10.63
N ASN A 387 -0.75 -22.37 11.48
CA ASN A 387 -0.97 -22.23 12.91
C ASN A 387 -1.63 -20.89 13.25
N THR A 388 -2.83 -20.91 13.83
CA THR A 388 -3.47 -19.71 14.37
C THR A 388 -3.21 -19.63 15.87
N ARG A 389 -2.96 -18.45 16.40
CA ARG A 389 -2.63 -18.25 17.81
C ARG A 389 -3.67 -17.41 18.51
N LEU A 390 -4.14 -17.83 19.67
CA LEU A 390 -4.98 -17.01 20.55
C LEU A 390 -4.11 -16.19 21.50
N TYR A 391 -4.39 -14.90 21.55
CA TYR A 391 -3.82 -13.96 22.51
C TYR A 391 -4.94 -13.49 23.43
N ALA A 392 -4.65 -13.48 24.73
CA ALA A 392 -5.53 -12.96 25.77
C ALA A 392 -4.79 -11.93 26.61
N TYR A 393 -5.44 -10.81 26.93
CA TYR A 393 -4.89 -9.77 27.81
C TYR A 393 -6.00 -9.10 28.63
N ILE A 394 -5.62 -8.47 29.74
CA ILE A 394 -6.53 -7.71 30.60
C ILE A 394 -6.77 -6.33 29.98
N GLU A 395 -8.04 -5.92 29.91
CA GLU A 395 -8.40 -4.60 29.39
C GLU A 395 -7.71 -3.49 30.19
N GLY A 396 -7.09 -2.53 29.49
CA GLY A 396 -6.27 -1.48 30.12
C GLY A 396 -4.83 -1.89 30.46
N GLN A 397 -4.46 -3.16 30.33
CA GLN A 397 -3.08 -3.65 30.42
C GLN A 397 -2.66 -4.44 29.16
N PRO A 398 -2.60 -3.76 27.99
CA PRO A 398 -2.17 -4.41 26.75
C PRO A 398 -0.71 -4.88 26.87
N GLY A 399 -0.48 -6.18 26.65
CA GLY A 399 0.84 -6.79 26.66
C GLY A 399 1.09 -7.82 27.76
N VAL A 400 0.22 -7.91 28.78
CA VAL A 400 0.25 -9.01 29.74
C VAL A 400 -0.48 -10.21 29.14
N GLN A 401 0.26 -11.11 28.49
CA GLN A 401 -0.27 -12.38 28.01
C GLN A 401 -0.58 -13.29 29.20
N LEU A 402 -1.79 -13.81 29.25
CA LEU A 402 -2.21 -14.77 30.28
C LEU A 402 -1.80 -16.17 29.82
N PHE A 403 -0.88 -16.80 30.55
CA PHE A 403 -0.46 -18.18 30.28
C PHE A 403 -1.10 -19.13 31.29
N TYR A 404 -1.82 -20.14 30.82
CA TYR A 404 -2.24 -21.27 31.65
C TYR A 404 -1.07 -22.24 31.85
N ASN A 405 -0.85 -22.60 33.11
CA ASN A 405 0.09 -23.61 33.55
C ASN A 405 -0.65 -24.95 33.57
N ASP A 406 -0.75 -25.63 32.42
CA ASP A 406 -1.07 -27.06 32.47
C ASP A 406 0.17 -27.77 33.02
N GLY A 407 0.01 -28.61 34.03
CA GLY A 407 1.05 -29.13 34.93
C GLY A 407 2.11 -30.05 34.28
N TYR A 408 2.45 -29.86 33.01
CA TYR A 408 3.58 -30.48 32.34
C TYR A 408 4.85 -29.63 32.49
N ALA A 409 5.91 -30.36 32.82
CA ALA A 409 7.19 -29.89 33.33
C ALA A 409 7.80 -28.65 32.65
N GLU A 410 8.37 -27.81 33.51
CA GLU A 410 9.29 -26.73 33.22
C GLU A 410 10.34 -27.14 32.15
N THR A 411 10.36 -26.42 31.04
CA THR A 411 11.58 -25.96 30.34
C THR A 411 11.16 -24.96 29.24
N ASP A 412 11.52 -23.69 29.42
CA ASP A 412 11.54 -22.60 28.40
C ASP A 412 10.28 -22.24 27.56
N ALA A 413 9.13 -22.90 27.75
CA ALA A 413 7.91 -22.64 26.94
C ALA A 413 6.93 -21.58 27.51
N ARG A 414 7.31 -20.81 28.54
CA ARG A 414 6.41 -19.87 29.27
C ARG A 414 5.99 -18.60 28.50
N ASN A 415 6.26 -18.49 27.20
CA ASN A 415 6.01 -17.28 26.41
C ASN A 415 5.31 -17.54 25.06
N LEU A 416 4.66 -18.69 24.88
CA LEU A 416 4.03 -19.03 23.60
C LEU A 416 2.50 -18.88 23.68
N PRO A 417 1.89 -18.04 22.81
CA PRO A 417 0.44 -17.94 22.68
C PRO A 417 -0.18 -19.30 22.36
N TRP A 418 -1.42 -19.55 22.80
CA TRP A 418 -2.07 -20.85 22.60
C TRP A 418 -2.21 -21.17 21.12
N LEU A 419 -1.74 -22.36 20.75
CA LEU A 419 -1.87 -22.85 19.39
C LEU A 419 -3.30 -23.33 19.15
N MET A 420 -4.02 -22.62 18.30
CA MET A 420 -5.25 -23.10 17.69
C MET A 420 -4.91 -23.68 16.31
N GLY A 421 -5.45 -24.85 16.00
CA GLY A 421 -5.30 -25.44 14.67
C GLY A 421 -6.04 -24.62 13.59
N GLY A 422 -6.25 -25.25 12.43
CA GLY A 422 -7.08 -24.69 11.36
C GLY A 422 -8.56 -24.59 11.72
N ALA A 423 -9.40 -24.31 10.72
CA ALA A 423 -10.85 -24.15 10.85
C ALA A 423 -11.51 -25.19 11.77
N GLY A 424 -12.35 -24.73 12.71
CA GLY A 424 -13.11 -25.61 13.61
C GLY A 424 -12.34 -26.12 14.82
N SER A 425 -11.10 -25.69 15.03
CA SER A 425 -10.37 -25.96 16.28
C SER A 425 -11.01 -25.21 17.45
N ALA A 426 -11.35 -25.93 18.51
CA ALA A 426 -11.87 -25.38 19.76
C ALA A 426 -10.81 -25.49 20.87
N LEU A 427 -10.69 -24.45 21.69
CA LEU A 427 -9.86 -24.47 22.90
C LEU A 427 -10.72 -24.14 24.11
N ASN A 428 -10.63 -24.96 25.13
CA ASN A 428 -11.40 -24.83 26.37
C ASN A 428 -10.52 -24.24 27.47
N TYR A 429 -11.02 -23.24 28.20
CA TYR A 429 -10.36 -22.64 29.34
C TYR A 429 -11.34 -22.47 30.49
N ILE A 430 -10.95 -22.90 31.69
CA ILE A 430 -11.77 -22.74 32.89
C ILE A 430 -11.26 -21.51 33.64
N TYR A 431 -12.15 -20.56 33.87
CA TYR A 431 -11.89 -19.40 34.71
C TYR A 431 -12.30 -19.69 36.16
N ASP A 432 -11.33 -19.70 37.08
CA ASP A 432 -11.52 -20.07 38.49
C ASP A 432 -11.12 -18.96 39.49
N THR A 433 -10.65 -17.81 39.00
CA THR A 433 -10.16 -16.73 39.86
C THR A 433 -11.29 -15.79 40.25
N THR A 434 -11.30 -15.33 41.50
CA THR A 434 -12.36 -14.46 42.06
C THR A 434 -12.25 -12.98 41.63
N GLN A 435 -11.38 -12.66 40.67
CA GLN A 435 -11.20 -11.28 40.22
C GLN A 435 -12.19 -10.96 39.09
N ASN A 436 -13.01 -9.93 39.28
CA ASN A 436 -13.90 -9.42 38.25
C ASN A 436 -13.09 -8.59 37.23
N VAL A 437 -12.59 -9.26 36.19
CA VAL A 437 -11.67 -8.67 35.21
C VAL A 437 -12.23 -8.83 33.80
N ALA A 438 -12.11 -7.75 33.01
CA ALA A 438 -12.42 -7.77 31.58
C ALA A 438 -11.23 -8.30 30.78
N TYR A 439 -11.45 -9.39 30.06
CA TYR A 439 -10.48 -10.01 29.16
C TYR A 439 -10.76 -9.67 27.71
N CYS A 440 -9.69 -9.38 26.98
CA CYS A 440 -9.70 -9.17 25.54
C CYS A 440 -9.00 -10.35 24.86
N TYR A 441 -9.66 -10.92 23.85
CA TYR A 441 -9.17 -12.07 23.09
C TYR A 441 -9.01 -11.73 21.62
N GLN A 442 -7.93 -12.19 21.00
CA GLN A 442 -7.64 -11.96 19.58
C GLN A 442 -6.91 -13.16 18.97
N LEU A 443 -7.30 -13.55 17.75
CA LEU A 443 -6.57 -14.53 16.97
C LEU A 443 -5.55 -13.86 16.05
N VAL A 444 -4.41 -14.53 15.85
CA VAL A 444 -3.38 -14.14 14.88
C VAL A 444 -3.01 -15.35 14.02
N SER A 445 -3.20 -15.26 12.70
CA SER A 445 -2.83 -16.33 11.77
C SER A 445 -1.30 -16.48 11.67
N GLU A 446 -0.82 -17.60 11.09
CA GLU A 446 0.62 -17.79 10.84
C GLU A 446 1.18 -16.73 9.88
N SER A 447 0.33 -16.23 8.98
CA SER A 447 0.65 -15.12 8.07
C SER A 447 0.64 -13.73 8.73
N GLY A 448 0.23 -13.63 10.00
CA GLY A 448 0.27 -12.40 10.79
C GLY A 448 -1.01 -11.54 10.72
N LEU A 449 -2.10 -12.05 10.16
CA LEU A 449 -3.39 -11.35 10.12
C LEU A 449 -4.13 -11.54 11.45
N THR A 450 -4.78 -10.48 11.93
CA THR A 450 -5.43 -10.46 13.25
C THR A 450 -6.95 -10.41 13.14
N SER A 451 -7.66 -11.13 14.02
CA SER A 451 -9.12 -11.02 14.14
C SER A 451 -9.54 -9.70 14.80
N GLU A 452 -10.84 -9.40 14.77
CA GLU A 452 -11.42 -8.47 15.73
C GLU A 452 -11.22 -8.96 17.18
N ILE A 453 -11.24 -8.01 18.12
CA ILE A 453 -11.07 -8.29 19.55
C ILE A 453 -12.43 -8.64 20.15
N VAL A 454 -12.53 -9.81 20.77
CA VAL A 454 -13.70 -10.20 21.57
C VAL A 454 -13.43 -9.85 23.04
N ARG A 455 -14.38 -9.16 23.67
CA ARG A 455 -14.32 -8.76 25.08
C ARG A 455 -15.27 -9.62 25.91
N LEU A 456 -14.79 -10.13 27.04
CA LEU A 456 -15.60 -10.88 28.00
C LEU A 456 -15.17 -10.50 29.42
N THR A 457 -16.12 -10.15 30.26
CA THR A 457 -15.90 -9.95 31.70
C THR A 457 -16.39 -11.19 32.43
N VAL A 458 -15.54 -11.78 33.27
CA VAL A 458 -15.93 -12.91 34.12
C VAL A 458 -16.01 -12.44 35.57
N ALA A 459 -17.20 -12.54 36.15
CA ALA A 459 -17.48 -12.16 37.53
C ALA A 459 -17.77 -13.43 38.36
N LEU A 460 -16.75 -13.94 39.04
CA LEU A 460 -16.80 -15.17 39.83
C LEU A 460 -16.69 -14.86 41.31
N ASP A 461 -17.64 -15.35 42.10
CA ASP A 461 -17.56 -15.30 43.56
C ASP A 461 -18.11 -16.58 44.18
N LYS A 462 -17.22 -17.32 44.86
CA LYS A 462 -17.53 -18.57 45.55
C LYS A 462 -17.62 -18.40 47.07
N SER A 463 -17.42 -17.18 47.57
CA SER A 463 -17.33 -16.92 49.01
C SER A 463 -18.69 -16.51 49.52
N ALA A 464 -19.20 -17.22 50.52
CA ALA A 464 -20.43 -16.79 51.17
C ALA A 464 -20.21 -15.54 52.05
N PRO A 465 -21.22 -14.65 52.15
CA PRO A 465 -21.16 -13.53 53.07
C PRO A 465 -21.14 -14.03 54.53
N VAL A 466 -20.51 -13.27 55.41
CA VAL A 466 -20.30 -13.65 56.82
C VAL A 466 -21.09 -12.72 57.74
N ILE A 467 -21.96 -13.29 58.57
CA ILE A 467 -22.65 -12.59 59.66
C ILE A 467 -21.76 -12.61 60.91
N SER A 468 -21.44 -11.44 61.46
CA SER A 468 -20.53 -11.30 62.60
C SER A 468 -21.24 -10.74 63.83
N ASN A 469 -21.49 -11.59 64.83
CA ASN A 469 -22.00 -11.20 66.16
C ASN A 469 -23.23 -10.27 66.12
N PRO A 470 -24.38 -10.71 65.56
CA PRO A 470 -25.60 -9.92 65.58
C PRO A 470 -26.03 -9.61 67.02
N TYR A 471 -26.68 -8.47 67.21
CA TYR A 471 -27.04 -7.98 68.53
C TYR A 471 -28.37 -7.23 68.52
N VAL A 472 -29.01 -7.22 69.69
CA VAL A 472 -30.17 -6.39 70.01
C VAL A 472 -29.69 -5.08 70.61
N LYS A 473 -30.23 -3.97 70.12
CA LYS A 473 -30.07 -2.65 70.71
C LYS A 473 -31.39 -2.18 71.32
N SER A 474 -31.37 -1.83 72.61
CA SER A 474 -32.53 -1.30 73.33
C SER A 474 -32.09 -0.10 74.18
N GLY A 475 -32.45 1.11 73.76
CA GLY A 475 -31.91 2.33 74.38
C GLY A 475 -30.38 2.40 74.31
N SER A 476 -29.70 2.42 75.46
CA SER A 476 -28.23 2.44 75.57
C SER A 476 -27.59 1.07 75.79
N THR A 477 -28.36 -0.02 75.83
CA THR A 477 -27.84 -1.37 76.06
C THR A 477 -27.75 -2.17 74.75
N THR A 478 -26.71 -3.01 74.66
CA THR A 478 -26.50 -3.93 73.54
C THR A 478 -26.35 -5.35 74.09
N THR A 479 -27.09 -6.29 73.53
CA THR A 479 -27.05 -7.71 73.94
C THR A 479 -26.82 -8.57 72.71
N LEU A 480 -25.80 -9.44 72.75
CA LEU A 480 -25.56 -10.40 71.66
C LEU A 480 -26.76 -11.32 71.51
N LEU A 481 -27.10 -11.65 70.26
CA LEU A 481 -28.29 -12.44 69.97
C LEU A 481 -28.20 -13.87 70.54
N ASN A 482 -27.00 -14.45 70.62
CA ASN A 482 -26.73 -15.75 71.27
C ASN A 482 -26.70 -15.71 72.80
N ALA A 483 -26.79 -14.53 73.41
CA ALA A 483 -26.94 -14.37 74.86
C ALA A 483 -28.41 -14.18 75.26
N LEU A 484 -29.35 -14.24 74.29
CA LEU A 484 -30.77 -14.08 74.56
C LEU A 484 -31.34 -15.31 75.26
N THR A 485 -32.14 -15.05 76.28
CA THR A 485 -32.98 -16.03 76.97
C THR A 485 -34.36 -15.41 77.16
N PHE A 486 -35.42 -16.23 77.28
CA PHE A 486 -36.79 -15.73 77.48
C PHE A 486 -37.01 -14.85 78.73
N ASN A 487 -36.01 -14.71 79.60
CA ASN A 487 -36.04 -13.83 80.78
C ASN A 487 -35.50 -12.41 80.52
N LEU A 488 -35.16 -12.07 79.27
CA LEU A 488 -34.79 -10.72 78.86
C LEU A 488 -35.99 -10.03 78.23
N PHE A 489 -36.37 -8.86 78.76
CA PHE A 489 -37.54 -8.09 78.33
C PHE A 489 -37.10 -6.78 77.70
N PHE A 490 -37.66 -6.46 76.52
CA PHE A 490 -37.40 -5.20 75.84
C PHE A 490 -38.72 -4.53 75.45
N ARG A 491 -38.84 -3.24 75.74
CA ARG A 491 -39.99 -2.43 75.31
C ARG A 491 -39.92 -2.08 73.82
N GLU A 492 -38.73 -1.73 73.34
CA GLU A 492 -38.41 -1.50 71.93
C GLU A 492 -37.04 -2.12 71.65
N ALA A 493 -36.90 -2.77 70.50
CA ALA A 493 -35.68 -3.48 70.12
C ALA A 493 -35.40 -3.31 68.62
N GLU A 494 -34.17 -2.89 68.31
CA GLU A 494 -33.60 -2.88 66.97
C GLU A 494 -32.61 -4.05 66.87
N ILE A 495 -32.82 -4.94 65.91
CA ILE A 495 -31.86 -6.01 65.61
C ILE A 495 -30.86 -5.48 64.60
N VAL A 496 -29.59 -5.49 64.97
CA VAL A 496 -28.50 -5.09 64.08
C VAL A 496 -27.69 -6.31 63.69
N VAL A 497 -27.53 -6.50 62.38
CA VAL A 497 -26.83 -7.64 61.77
C VAL A 497 -25.63 -7.13 60.99
N PRO A 498 -24.41 -7.18 61.57
CA PRO A 498 -23.19 -6.88 60.85
C PRO A 498 -22.88 -7.99 59.84
N VAL A 499 -22.76 -7.62 58.57
CA VAL A 499 -22.45 -8.54 57.47
C VAL A 499 -21.26 -7.98 56.69
N THR A 500 -20.36 -8.87 56.31
CA THR A 500 -19.22 -8.58 55.42
C THR A 500 -19.17 -9.59 54.29
N ASP A 501 -18.76 -9.14 53.10
CA ASP A 501 -18.51 -9.97 51.94
C ASP A 501 -17.15 -9.61 51.31
N GLN A 502 -16.42 -10.60 50.80
CA GLN A 502 -15.09 -10.41 50.21
C GLN A 502 -15.08 -10.46 48.67
N GLY A 503 -16.23 -10.66 48.04
CA GLY A 503 -16.36 -10.85 46.59
C GLY A 503 -17.39 -9.91 45.96
N SER A 504 -18.53 -10.48 45.59
CA SER A 504 -19.58 -9.83 44.80
C SER A 504 -20.33 -8.74 45.55
N GLY A 505 -20.15 -8.65 46.87
CA GLY A 505 -20.84 -7.73 47.75
C GLY A 505 -22.20 -8.26 48.17
N ILE A 506 -22.78 -7.63 49.19
CA ILE A 506 -24.00 -8.11 49.84
C ILE A 506 -25.19 -7.73 48.97
N ALA A 507 -26.05 -8.70 48.64
CA ALA A 507 -27.28 -8.48 47.91
C ALA A 507 -28.47 -8.33 48.85
N ARG A 508 -28.54 -9.16 49.90
CA ARG A 508 -29.71 -9.22 50.76
C ARG A 508 -29.40 -9.75 52.15
N VAL A 509 -30.06 -9.20 53.16
CA VAL A 509 -30.09 -9.77 54.52
C VAL A 509 -31.54 -10.06 54.89
N GLU A 510 -31.79 -11.27 55.37
CA GLU A 510 -33.09 -11.75 55.81
C GLU A 510 -33.07 -12.05 57.31
N MET A 511 -34.12 -11.60 57.99
CA MET A 511 -34.43 -11.95 59.37
C MET A 511 -35.77 -12.67 59.41
N ILE A 512 -35.78 -13.90 59.92
CA ILE A 512 -36.98 -14.73 60.06
C ILE A 512 -37.29 -14.86 61.55
N LEU A 513 -38.49 -14.45 61.94
CA LEU A 513 -39.03 -14.63 63.27
C LEU A 513 -39.90 -15.90 63.27
N THR A 514 -39.47 -16.91 64.01
CA THR A 514 -40.19 -18.19 64.14
C THR A 514 -40.85 -18.28 65.51
N PRO A 515 -42.18 -18.16 65.64
CA PRO A 515 -42.86 -18.26 66.92
C PRO A 515 -42.66 -19.63 67.59
N VAL A 516 -42.69 -19.69 68.91
CA VAL A 516 -42.83 -20.97 69.62
C VAL A 516 -44.17 -21.64 69.27
N PRO A 517 -44.31 -22.98 69.40
CA PRO A 517 -45.53 -23.69 69.04
C PRO A 517 -46.80 -23.09 69.66
N GLY A 518 -47.71 -22.58 68.82
CA GLY A 518 -48.94 -21.88 69.22
C GLY A 518 -48.95 -20.36 68.99
N GLY A 519 -47.83 -19.77 68.55
CA GLY A 519 -47.66 -18.32 68.34
C GLY A 519 -47.92 -17.79 66.91
N GLY A 520 -48.49 -18.59 66.00
CA GLY A 520 -48.78 -18.17 64.61
C GLY A 520 -47.73 -18.60 63.58
N GLU A 521 -47.75 -17.99 62.38
CA GLU A 521 -46.80 -18.25 61.29
C GLU A 521 -45.50 -17.44 61.42
N ALA A 522 -44.43 -17.90 60.76
CA ALA A 522 -43.17 -17.20 60.73
C ALA A 522 -43.25 -15.89 59.91
N ILE A 523 -42.53 -14.86 60.35
CA ILE A 523 -42.49 -13.55 59.69
C ILE A 523 -41.09 -13.32 59.14
N THR A 524 -40.98 -12.99 57.85
CA THR A 524 -39.72 -12.69 57.17
C THR A 524 -39.59 -11.20 56.91
N TYR A 525 -38.48 -10.62 57.35
CA TYR A 525 -38.05 -9.27 57.00
C TYR A 525 -36.85 -9.34 56.06
N THR A 526 -36.86 -8.49 55.05
CA THR A 526 -35.83 -8.47 54.01
C THR A 526 -35.28 -7.06 53.83
N ARG A 527 -33.95 -6.96 53.70
CA ARG A 527 -33.21 -5.76 53.32
C ARG A 527 -32.36 -6.06 52.10
N ASP A 528 -32.64 -5.40 50.99
CA ASP A 528 -31.85 -5.53 49.76
C ASP A 528 -30.78 -4.43 49.68
N TYR A 529 -29.68 -4.77 49.03
CA TYR A 529 -28.48 -3.97 48.91
C TYR A 529 -27.94 -4.03 47.50
N LEU A 530 -27.25 -2.95 47.09
CA LEU A 530 -26.68 -2.80 45.77
C LEU A 530 -25.15 -2.90 45.88
N ASN A 531 -24.63 -4.09 46.19
CA ASN A 531 -23.20 -4.48 46.24
C ASN A 531 -22.24 -3.94 47.35
N PRO A 532 -22.67 -3.51 48.55
CA PRO A 532 -21.73 -3.11 49.58
C PRO A 532 -20.90 -4.30 50.11
N ALA A 533 -19.59 -4.09 50.30
CA ALA A 533 -18.70 -5.08 50.92
C ALA A 533 -18.95 -5.29 52.42
N SER A 534 -19.59 -4.33 53.09
CA SER A 534 -20.01 -4.46 54.49
C SER A 534 -21.23 -3.60 54.80
N VAL A 535 -22.16 -4.15 55.59
CA VAL A 535 -23.37 -3.46 56.06
C VAL A 535 -23.67 -3.82 57.51
N ASN A 536 -24.35 -2.90 58.21
CA ASN A 536 -25.07 -3.19 59.44
C ASN A 536 -26.56 -3.15 59.11
N ALA A 537 -27.16 -4.32 58.86
CA ALA A 537 -28.58 -4.39 58.55
C ALA A 537 -29.40 -4.24 59.83
N SER A 538 -30.18 -3.16 59.91
CA SER A 538 -31.06 -2.89 61.03
C SER A 538 -32.51 -3.28 60.71
N PHE A 539 -33.13 -4.00 61.64
CA PHE A 539 -34.54 -4.38 61.61
C PHE A 539 -35.26 -3.89 62.86
N ASP A 540 -36.26 -3.04 62.67
CA ASP A 540 -37.15 -2.60 63.74
C ASP A 540 -38.19 -3.67 64.02
N LEU A 541 -38.26 -4.15 65.26
CA LEU A 541 -39.24 -5.17 65.65
C LEU A 541 -40.56 -4.52 66.07
N GLN A 542 -41.61 -4.82 65.33
CA GLN A 542 -42.99 -4.59 65.76
C GLN A 542 -43.53 -5.85 66.46
N ILE A 543 -44.34 -5.62 67.49
CA ILE A 543 -44.36 -6.27 68.83
C ILE A 543 -45.48 -7.30 69.10
N ASN A 544 -45.27 -8.07 70.18
CA ASN A 544 -45.96 -9.30 70.66
C ASN A 544 -45.43 -10.58 70.02
N PHE A 545 -44.15 -10.87 70.27
CA PHE A 545 -43.48 -12.05 69.71
C PHE A 545 -42.78 -12.87 70.80
N LYS A 546 -42.98 -14.19 70.75
CA LYS A 546 -42.25 -15.19 71.53
C LYS A 546 -41.76 -16.26 70.58
N GLY A 547 -40.44 -16.38 70.41
CA GLY A 547 -39.88 -17.30 69.41
C GLY A 547 -38.41 -17.11 69.15
N HIS A 548 -37.91 -17.73 68.09
CA HIS A 548 -36.51 -17.70 67.69
C HIS A 548 -36.30 -16.73 66.52
N ILE A 549 -35.09 -16.17 66.44
CA ILE A 549 -34.64 -15.35 65.32
C ILE A 549 -33.64 -16.16 64.51
N THR A 550 -33.89 -16.26 63.21
CA THR A 550 -32.97 -16.85 62.23
C THR A 550 -32.51 -15.76 61.27
N LEU A 551 -31.20 -15.65 61.04
CA LEU A 551 -30.60 -14.68 60.13
C LEU A 551 -29.87 -15.40 58.99
N LYS A 552 -30.04 -14.87 57.77
CA LYS A 552 -29.29 -15.28 56.58
C LYS A 552 -28.89 -14.04 55.78
N ALA A 553 -27.69 -14.06 55.22
CA ALA A 553 -27.26 -13.08 54.24
C ALA A 553 -27.01 -13.77 52.90
N TYR A 554 -27.19 -13.03 51.82
CA TYR A 554 -26.97 -13.44 50.44
C TYR A 554 -26.10 -12.40 49.75
N ASP A 555 -25.16 -12.85 48.94
CA ASP A 555 -24.36 -11.99 48.07
C ASP A 555 -24.98 -11.86 46.67
N LEU A 556 -24.34 -11.12 45.77
CA LEU A 556 -24.81 -10.93 44.39
C LEU A 556 -24.56 -12.12 43.46
N ALA A 557 -23.65 -13.02 43.82
CA ALA A 557 -23.44 -14.29 43.11
C ALA A 557 -24.48 -15.36 43.48
N GLY A 558 -25.17 -15.20 44.61
CA GLY A 558 -26.16 -16.12 45.14
C GLY A 558 -25.63 -17.05 46.24
N ASN A 559 -24.41 -16.84 46.76
CA ASN A 559 -23.95 -17.56 47.94
C ASN A 559 -24.76 -17.11 49.18
N ALA A 560 -25.10 -18.06 50.03
CA ALA A 560 -25.80 -17.80 51.28
C ALA A 560 -24.85 -17.98 52.47
N SER A 561 -24.94 -17.09 53.45
CA SER A 561 -24.20 -17.20 54.71
C SER A 561 -24.55 -18.50 55.44
N ILE A 562 -23.67 -18.90 56.37
CA ILE A 562 -24.07 -19.83 57.42
C ILE A 562 -25.27 -19.23 58.16
N VAL A 563 -26.25 -20.07 58.48
CA VAL A 563 -27.45 -19.67 59.20
C VAL A 563 -27.08 -19.32 60.64
N TYR A 564 -27.49 -18.15 61.11
CA TYR A 564 -27.35 -17.75 62.50
C TYR A 564 -28.69 -17.85 63.21
N GLU A 565 -28.75 -18.56 64.33
CA GLU A 565 -29.98 -18.74 65.12
C GLU A 565 -29.77 -18.26 66.56
N SER A 566 -30.76 -17.58 67.12
CA SER A 566 -30.77 -17.22 68.55
C SER A 566 -30.86 -18.46 69.45
N SER A 567 -30.13 -18.48 70.57
CA SER A 567 -30.02 -19.61 71.51
C SER A 567 -31.35 -20.09 72.09
N ASP A 568 -31.96 -19.29 72.96
CA ASP A 568 -33.14 -19.68 73.76
C ASP A 568 -34.39 -18.86 73.40
N GLY A 569 -34.35 -18.16 72.27
CA GLY A 569 -35.46 -17.32 71.80
C GLY A 569 -35.57 -15.98 72.51
N LEU A 570 -36.47 -15.14 72.00
CA LEU A 570 -36.76 -13.78 72.42
C LEU A 570 -38.21 -13.69 72.88
N LEU A 571 -38.46 -12.97 73.98
CA LEU A 571 -39.79 -12.52 74.38
C LEU A 571 -39.85 -10.99 74.27
N LEU A 572 -40.79 -10.50 73.47
CA LEU A 572 -41.09 -9.08 73.33
C LEU A 572 -42.56 -8.85 73.67
N ASP A 573 -42.77 -8.14 74.77
CA ASP A 573 -44.08 -7.81 75.29
C ASP A 573 -44.27 -6.30 75.34
N ARG A 574 -45.32 -5.81 74.68
CA ARG A 574 -45.77 -4.41 74.77
C ARG A 574 -47.19 -4.30 75.32
N GLN A 575 -47.78 -5.40 75.78
CA GLN A 575 -49.07 -5.37 76.43
C GLN A 575 -48.88 -4.88 77.87
N ALA A 576 -49.63 -3.84 78.26
CA ALA A 576 -49.60 -3.36 79.63
C ALA A 576 -50.32 -4.38 80.55
N PRO A 577 -49.78 -4.65 81.76
CA PRO A 577 -50.46 -5.49 82.73
C PRO A 577 -51.80 -4.84 83.16
N LEU A 578 -52.80 -5.68 83.42
CA LEU A 578 -54.09 -5.28 83.97
C LEU A 578 -54.09 -5.44 85.49
N TYR A 579 -54.84 -4.58 86.19
CA TYR A 579 -55.00 -4.64 87.64
C TYR A 579 -56.38 -4.13 88.08
N ASP A 580 -56.89 -4.67 89.19
CA ASP A 580 -58.04 -4.15 89.90
C ASP A 580 -57.63 -3.71 91.32
N ILE A 581 -58.14 -2.56 91.78
CA ILE A 581 -57.95 -2.10 93.16
C ILE A 581 -59.24 -2.35 93.94
N VAL A 582 -59.13 -3.13 95.02
CA VAL A 582 -60.24 -3.40 95.96
C VAL A 582 -59.89 -2.82 97.32
N LEU A 583 -60.78 -1.98 97.87
CA LEU A 583 -60.63 -1.41 99.21
C LEU A 583 -61.50 -2.22 100.20
N ASP A 584 -60.91 -2.73 101.28
CA ASP A 584 -61.64 -3.40 102.38
C ASP A 584 -61.74 -2.41 103.56
N PRO A 585 -62.94 -2.15 104.14
CA PRO A 585 -64.21 -2.87 103.95
C PRO A 585 -65.21 -2.21 102.99
N VAL A 586 -64.78 -1.31 102.10
CA VAL A 586 -65.71 -0.44 101.37
C VAL A 586 -65.67 -0.68 99.87
N SER A 587 -66.72 -1.32 99.35
CA SER A 587 -66.90 -1.71 97.94
C SER A 587 -67.25 -0.58 96.97
N THR A 588 -66.91 0.69 97.26
CA THR A 588 -67.20 1.81 96.35
C THR A 588 -66.04 2.79 96.21
N VAL A 589 -65.80 3.23 94.97
CA VAL A 589 -64.78 4.23 94.61
C VAL A 589 -65.34 5.63 94.88
N GLY A 590 -64.79 6.34 95.87
CA GLY A 590 -65.21 7.70 96.27
C GLY A 590 -64.52 8.16 97.57
N GLU A 591 -64.73 9.41 97.99
CA GLU A 591 -64.22 9.92 99.27
C GLU A 591 -64.90 9.21 100.45
N VAL A 592 -64.11 8.49 101.27
CA VAL A 592 -64.60 7.74 102.43
C VAL A 592 -63.87 8.21 103.69
N TRP A 593 -64.62 8.57 104.72
CA TRP A 593 -64.10 8.95 106.03
C TRP A 593 -64.32 7.80 107.01
N THR A 594 -63.24 7.23 107.56
CA THR A 594 -63.28 6.09 108.48
C THR A 594 -62.39 6.29 109.70
N LYS A 595 -62.77 5.67 110.83
CA LYS A 595 -62.02 5.64 112.09
C LYS A 595 -61.04 4.46 112.20
N GLU A 596 -61.17 3.45 111.35
CA GLU A 596 -60.28 2.29 111.26
C GLU A 596 -59.37 2.41 110.03
N GLY A 597 -58.18 1.81 110.09
CA GLY A 597 -57.24 1.81 108.96
C GLY A 597 -57.84 1.12 107.74
N ILE A 598 -57.76 1.76 106.57
CA ILE A 598 -58.17 1.15 105.29
C ILE A 598 -57.04 0.26 104.80
N THR A 599 -57.36 -0.98 104.42
CA THR A 599 -56.43 -1.83 103.69
C THR A 599 -56.80 -1.83 102.21
N ALA A 600 -55.88 -1.35 101.38
CA ALA A 600 -56.01 -1.46 99.94
C ALA A 600 -55.41 -2.80 99.49
N TYR A 601 -56.21 -3.58 98.76
CA TYR A 601 -55.79 -4.80 98.10
C TYR A 601 -55.66 -4.50 96.62
N LEU A 602 -54.47 -4.72 96.05
CA LEU A 602 -54.39 -4.98 94.63
C LEU A 602 -54.79 -6.44 94.41
N SER A 603 -55.80 -6.66 93.58
CA SER A 603 -56.28 -7.99 93.22
C SER A 603 -56.38 -8.11 91.70
N GLY A 604 -56.32 -9.32 91.16
CA GLY A 604 -56.44 -9.53 89.72
C GLY A 604 -55.29 -8.95 88.89
N ILE A 605 -54.12 -8.64 89.50
CA ILE A 605 -52.96 -8.24 88.73
C ILE A 605 -52.58 -9.40 87.82
N SER A 606 -52.78 -9.21 86.53
CA SER A 606 -52.53 -10.21 85.51
C SER A 606 -51.98 -9.49 84.30
N ASP A 607 -51.05 -10.13 83.63
CA ASP A 607 -50.63 -9.73 82.30
C ASP A 607 -51.21 -10.79 81.33
N PRO A 608 -52.48 -10.64 80.92
CA PRO A 608 -53.16 -11.68 80.18
C PRO A 608 -52.71 -11.65 78.72
N GLY A 609 -51.80 -12.53 78.36
CA GLY A 609 -51.35 -12.69 76.97
C GLY A 609 -50.44 -13.88 76.78
N TYR A 610 -50.47 -14.48 75.59
CA TYR A 610 -49.55 -15.56 75.20
C TYR A 610 -48.08 -15.10 75.22
N TYR A 611 -47.86 -13.79 75.15
CA TYR A 611 -46.56 -13.11 75.10
C TYR A 611 -46.19 -12.39 76.41
N SER A 612 -46.91 -12.63 77.50
CA SER A 612 -46.76 -11.95 78.79
C SER A 612 -45.34 -12.02 79.36
N SER A 613 -44.80 -10.84 79.72
CA SER A 613 -43.52 -10.65 80.41
C SER A 613 -43.64 -10.75 81.93
N GLY A 614 -44.86 -10.66 82.46
CA GLY A 614 -45.13 -10.66 83.90
C GLY A 614 -44.88 -9.30 84.56
N LEU A 615 -44.91 -9.26 85.89
CA LEU A 615 -44.85 -8.01 86.66
C LEU A 615 -43.45 -7.81 87.24
N ALA A 616 -42.74 -6.78 86.78
CA ALA A 616 -41.37 -6.51 87.21
C ALA A 616 -41.28 -5.71 88.53
N ARG A 617 -42.12 -4.66 88.68
CA ARG A 617 -42.10 -3.72 89.82
C ARG A 617 -43.49 -3.12 90.04
N LEU A 618 -43.82 -2.83 91.30
CA LEU A 618 -45.06 -2.14 91.67
C LEU A 618 -44.73 -0.92 92.55
N ASP A 619 -44.92 0.28 92.00
CA ASP A 619 -44.74 1.53 92.73
C ASP A 619 -46.09 2.18 93.09
N TYR A 620 -46.13 2.90 94.22
CA TYR A 620 -47.30 3.67 94.64
C TYR A 620 -46.88 5.01 95.25
N TRP A 621 -47.80 5.99 95.28
CA TRP A 621 -47.52 7.34 95.80
C TRP A 621 -48.58 7.83 96.80
N ARG A 622 -48.19 8.74 97.70
CA ARG A 622 -49.05 9.43 98.67
C ARG A 622 -48.99 10.94 98.44
N SER A 623 -50.14 11.61 98.35
CA SER A 623 -50.25 13.00 97.85
C SER A 623 -49.56 14.13 98.66
N SER A 624 -48.83 13.81 99.73
CA SER A 624 -48.20 14.82 100.60
C SER A 624 -46.69 14.65 100.84
N THR A 625 -46.03 13.63 100.29
CA THR A 625 -44.55 13.46 100.38
C THR A 625 -44.02 12.64 99.19
N ALA A 626 -42.72 12.75 98.90
CA ALA A 626 -42.03 12.12 97.77
C ALA A 626 -42.27 10.58 97.65
N TRP A 627 -42.01 10.03 96.47
CA TRP A 627 -42.08 8.59 96.15
C TRP A 627 -41.48 7.72 97.25
N VAL A 628 -42.24 6.72 97.71
CA VAL A 628 -41.77 5.70 98.65
C VAL A 628 -41.55 4.43 97.83
N GLU A 629 -40.33 3.89 97.80
CA GLU A 629 -40.02 2.66 97.07
C GLU A 629 -40.81 1.47 97.64
N GLY A 630 -41.62 0.83 96.79
CA GLY A 630 -42.44 -0.34 97.12
C GLY A 630 -41.87 -1.64 96.55
N PHE A 631 -41.95 -2.71 97.35
CA PHE A 631 -41.63 -4.14 97.13
C PHE A 631 -40.84 -4.53 95.86
N SER A 632 -39.62 -5.03 96.07
CA SER A 632 -38.73 -5.58 95.03
C SER A 632 -39.05 -7.02 94.58
N SER A 633 -40.17 -7.62 95.02
CA SER A 633 -40.62 -8.94 94.56
C SER A 633 -42.11 -9.18 94.84
N VAL A 634 -42.95 -9.04 93.81
CA VAL A 634 -44.37 -9.43 93.88
C VAL A 634 -44.52 -10.83 93.25
N PRO A 635 -45.10 -11.83 93.94
CA PRO A 635 -45.31 -13.15 93.35
C PRO A 635 -46.28 -13.10 92.17
N SER A 636 -46.04 -13.93 91.14
CA SER A 636 -46.87 -14.05 89.92
C SER A 636 -48.33 -14.46 90.18
N THR A 637 -48.64 -14.87 91.41
CA THR A 637 -50.00 -14.94 91.96
C THR A 637 -49.91 -14.59 93.44
N GLY A 638 -49.97 -13.30 93.80
CA GLY A 638 -49.81 -12.90 95.20
C GLY A 638 -50.26 -11.48 95.48
N VAL A 639 -51.16 -11.35 96.45
CA VAL A 639 -51.64 -10.08 97.02
C VAL A 639 -50.45 -9.34 97.65
N ALA A 640 -50.14 -8.14 97.18
CA ALA A 640 -49.30 -7.20 97.91
C ALA A 640 -50.19 -6.43 98.90
N SER A 641 -49.92 -6.55 100.20
CA SER A 641 -50.61 -5.80 101.25
C SER A 641 -49.73 -4.66 101.77
N VAL A 642 -50.29 -3.45 101.84
CA VAL A 642 -49.68 -2.35 102.59
C VAL A 642 -50.20 -2.42 104.02
N ALA A 643 -49.31 -2.60 104.99
CA ALA A 643 -49.69 -2.69 106.40
C ALA A 643 -50.26 -1.35 106.91
N ALA A 644 -51.38 -1.44 107.63
CA ALA A 644 -52.27 -0.35 108.02
C ALA A 644 -51.74 0.63 109.10
N SER A 645 -50.44 0.75 109.34
CA SER A 645 -49.92 1.59 110.43
C SER A 645 -49.64 3.06 110.08
N GLU A 646 -49.79 3.52 108.83
CA GLU A 646 -49.40 4.90 108.45
C GLU A 646 -50.44 5.69 107.62
N LEU A 647 -51.64 5.15 107.37
CA LEU A 647 -52.69 5.82 106.59
C LEU A 647 -53.69 6.55 107.50
N ILE A 648 -53.25 7.65 108.12
CA ILE A 648 -54.15 8.60 108.79
C ILE A 648 -54.07 9.95 108.07
N GLY A 649 -55.17 10.35 107.44
CA GLY A 649 -55.39 11.69 106.86
C GLY A 649 -54.76 11.93 105.48
N GLY A 650 -55.62 12.28 104.50
CA GLY A 650 -55.24 12.79 103.17
C GLY A 650 -56.13 12.26 102.04
N SER A 651 -56.11 12.92 100.88
CA SER A 651 -56.59 12.35 99.61
C SER A 651 -55.48 11.48 99.04
N TYR A 652 -55.78 10.23 98.68
CA TYR A 652 -54.79 9.30 98.15
C TYR A 652 -55.13 9.00 96.70
N SER A 653 -54.22 9.32 95.78
CA SER A 653 -54.28 8.86 94.39
C SER A 653 -53.24 7.77 94.23
N PHE A 654 -53.65 6.64 93.65
CA PHE A 654 -52.77 5.54 93.29
C PHE A 654 -52.55 5.55 91.76
N PRO A 655 -51.75 6.47 91.21
CA PRO A 655 -51.26 6.27 89.85
C PRO A 655 -50.25 5.12 89.92
N VAL A 656 -50.63 3.98 89.35
CA VAL A 656 -49.68 2.89 89.12
C VAL A 656 -49.07 3.14 87.75
N ASP A 657 -47.82 3.59 87.73
CA ASP A 657 -47.03 3.67 86.51
C ASP A 657 -46.25 2.36 86.39
N PHE A 658 -46.46 1.61 85.30
CA PHE A 658 -45.69 0.41 84.99
C PHE A 658 -44.61 0.80 83.98
N ALA A 659 -43.34 0.64 84.36
CA ALA A 659 -42.18 0.92 83.50
C ALA A 659 -41.82 -0.28 82.61
#